data_AF-D8LML6-F1
#
_entry.id   AF-D8LML6-F1
#
_cell.length_a   1.000
_cell.length_b   1.000
_cell.length_c   1.000
_cell.angle_alpha   90.00
_cell.angle_beta   90.00
_cell.angle_gamma   90.00
#
_symmetry.space_group_name_H-M   'P 1'
#
loop_
_entity.id
_entity.type
_entity.pdbx_description
1 polymer ?
#
loop_
_entity_poly.entity_id
_entity_poly.type
_entity_poly.pdbx_seq_one_letter_code
_entity_poly.pdbx_strand_id
1 'polypeptide(L)'
;MKSSMLECERAGAEAKQAHETVTSLEGQADFDAQQAWKETIRRTQELNASAEAQIMGEAQKELARAVEGAGKHDIEAAEKAARNVGELVKEAESRKVEAQTYLEQATFCAQAPHAVVMPGSPTAKNWVIADQKCGVLRVKHEACQLLNTVPAGQPLNIVTILGAARRGKSFLMNALTGHDDLFPVSPNVAPCTAGADISPFLASLSDFERAGGSQTSHIPPVTPKPTIAFVDMEGQGDKSNEHGVRLATTFLVVSKVVIYNWMFLPNKTTMLQDLLVMVKAAEKVVNGEGKREHAFGHLIILLRDVTGRAAETEAFVMGIEDTEDLSFEAAKDGAERNLIRTTLKKAFESITFHTMPSPHANIERGAVPLSAVTPEFSASLGQLRRIIAGYLASSHTFAKKEIAGGQRMNDIVGGLCKSINETGKICPPSVLEAIDIARVDQEVQRALVEFDKMLGSTFGGHFALSTLETNTALDEARKHVLQQFSVASEGISVGIVEDAKKELEDRVSPKAEVVSRNQESKRHELKSRMRAIACGHEANVAEKARAFSLPLDQNVLEDQWNQLVASHFGELELDIKSLVTENTPTGGEFVRTDLLNELGWADTRKDFNDLVKGAHLSLQELNRAAAAGKDDREAREKAEQKTAELAEQAETFKKEVQVALDEAKEAKAAAAEAQASAARESQSQSSALMMMLAMMGGGGGFGGGGMGGGTPAMGGGYPGTGGMGGGSPYMAGGGYGGGSTLTFYPGGQFVPGGGRSPAGGGYFYRQ
;
A
#
# COMPACT_ATOMS: atom_id res chain seq x y z
N MET A 1 -33.92 63.34 25.85
CA MET A 1 -33.11 62.76 24.76
C MET A 1 -32.49 61.43 25.15
N LYS A 2 -31.61 61.39 26.17
CA LYS A 2 -31.06 60.11 26.68
C LYS A 2 -32.12 59.08 27.08
N SER A 3 -33.23 59.50 27.69
CA SER A 3 -34.35 58.60 28.04
C SER A 3 -35.05 58.01 26.80
N SER A 4 -35.25 58.81 25.76
CA SER A 4 -35.89 58.39 24.51
C SER A 4 -34.98 57.49 23.67
N MET A 5 -33.67 57.74 23.72
CA MET A 5 -32.66 56.84 23.14
C MET A 5 -32.67 55.47 23.82
N LEU A 6 -32.79 55.43 25.15
CA LEU A 6 -32.91 54.18 25.91
C LEU A 6 -34.19 53.40 25.56
N GLU A 7 -35.29 54.07 25.27
CA GLU A 7 -36.53 53.42 24.81
C GLU A 7 -36.39 52.84 23.40
N CYS A 8 -35.72 53.56 22.48
CA CYS A 8 -35.34 53.03 21.17
C CYS A 8 -34.41 51.82 21.27
N GLU A 9 -33.41 51.86 22.17
CA GLU A 9 -32.50 50.73 22.41
C GLU A 9 -33.25 49.51 22.97
N ARG A 10 -34.22 49.73 23.86
CA ARG A 10 -35.07 48.65 24.38
C ARG A 10 -35.94 48.04 23.28
N ALA A 11 -36.56 48.86 22.43
CA ALA A 11 -37.37 48.38 21.31
C ALA A 11 -36.54 47.60 20.27
N GLY A 12 -35.32 48.06 19.97
CA GLY A 12 -34.38 47.35 19.10
C GLY A 12 -33.92 46.01 19.70
N ALA A 13 -33.65 45.96 21.01
CA ALA A 13 -33.30 44.72 21.71
C ALA A 13 -34.47 43.73 21.77
N GLU A 14 -35.69 44.20 22.03
CA GLU A 14 -36.92 43.37 22.00
C GLU A 14 -37.17 42.80 20.59
N ALA A 15 -36.98 43.59 19.54
CA ALA A 15 -37.11 43.13 18.15
C ALA A 15 -36.05 42.08 17.78
N LYS A 16 -34.80 42.27 18.22
CA LYS A 16 -33.70 41.32 18.03
C LYS A 16 -33.95 39.99 18.74
N GLN A 17 -34.37 40.05 20.01
CA GLN A 17 -34.67 38.86 20.81
C GLN A 17 -35.86 38.07 20.23
N ALA A 18 -36.90 38.76 19.74
CA ALA A 18 -38.02 38.13 19.05
C ALA A 18 -37.58 37.45 17.74
N HIS A 19 -36.69 38.08 16.97
CA HIS A 19 -36.11 37.49 15.75
C HIS A 19 -35.32 36.21 16.03
N GLU A 20 -34.46 36.23 17.05
CA GLU A 20 -33.65 35.08 17.49
C GLU A 20 -34.54 33.91 17.98
N THR A 21 -35.62 34.22 18.70
CA THR A 21 -36.57 33.21 19.19
C THR A 21 -37.31 32.51 18.04
N VAL A 22 -37.75 33.25 17.01
CA VAL A 22 -38.44 32.69 15.85
C VAL A 22 -37.50 31.87 14.96
N THR A 23 -36.25 32.29 14.81
CA THR A 23 -35.25 31.49 14.06
C THR A 23 -34.87 30.19 14.76
N SER A 24 -35.08 30.09 16.07
CA SER A 24 -34.81 28.87 16.86
C SER A 24 -35.93 27.82 16.83
N LEU A 25 -37.15 28.19 16.39
CA LEU A 25 -38.30 27.29 16.33
C LEU A 25 -38.36 26.60 14.97
N GLU A 26 -37.63 25.50 14.82
CA GLU A 26 -37.70 24.63 13.64
C GLU A 26 -39.01 23.82 13.63
N GLY A 27 -39.84 24.03 12.61
CA GLY A 27 -40.93 23.13 12.25
C GLY A 27 -42.28 23.42 12.93
N GLN A 28 -43.27 23.77 12.10
CA GLN A 28 -44.67 24.06 12.45
C GLN A 28 -44.88 25.31 13.34
N ALA A 29 -44.82 26.48 12.70
CA ALA A 29 -45.32 27.71 13.30
C ALA A 29 -46.86 27.65 13.44
N ASP A 30 -47.30 27.58 14.69
CA ASP A 30 -48.69 27.73 15.14
C ASP A 30 -49.27 29.08 14.65
N PHE A 31 -50.53 29.10 14.24
CA PHE A 31 -51.22 30.31 13.77
C PHE A 31 -51.17 31.43 14.83
N ASP A 32 -51.20 31.04 16.10
CA ASP A 32 -51.12 31.96 17.24
C ASP A 32 -49.74 32.61 17.37
N ALA A 33 -48.66 31.90 17.03
CA ALA A 33 -47.30 32.45 17.00
C ALA A 33 -47.14 33.50 15.88
N GLN A 34 -47.79 33.29 14.72
CA GLN A 34 -47.81 34.27 13.63
C GLN A 34 -48.59 35.54 14.00
N GLN A 35 -49.71 35.42 14.73
CA GLN A 35 -50.48 36.59 15.17
C GLN A 35 -49.76 37.38 16.27
N ALA A 36 -49.17 36.70 17.26
CA ALA A 36 -48.35 37.33 18.29
C ALA A 36 -47.15 38.10 17.71
N TRP A 37 -46.55 37.56 16.63
CA TRP A 37 -45.45 38.21 15.96
C TRP A 37 -45.88 39.40 15.09
N LYS A 38 -47.01 39.33 14.38
CA LYS A 38 -47.59 40.50 13.68
C LYS A 38 -47.87 41.65 14.64
N GLU A 39 -48.39 41.33 15.82
CA GLU A 39 -48.63 42.33 16.87
C GLU A 39 -47.34 42.91 17.45
N THR A 40 -46.29 42.10 17.55
CA THR A 40 -44.95 42.55 17.97
C THR A 40 -44.33 43.50 16.95
N ILE A 41 -44.42 43.18 15.65
CA ILE A 41 -43.99 44.07 14.55
C ILE A 41 -44.74 45.41 14.60
N ARG A 42 -46.07 45.37 14.75
CA ARG A 42 -46.91 46.57 14.86
C ARG A 42 -46.48 47.44 16.04
N ARG A 43 -46.27 46.83 17.21
CA ARG A 43 -45.84 47.54 18.42
C ARG A 43 -44.46 48.17 18.27
N THR A 44 -43.51 47.49 17.62
CA THR A 44 -42.18 48.03 17.34
C THR A 44 -42.23 49.21 16.35
N GLN A 45 -43.09 49.15 15.33
CA GLN A 45 -43.33 50.27 14.41
C GLN A 45 -43.89 51.49 15.13
N GLU A 46 -44.83 51.29 16.05
CA GLU A 46 -45.42 52.37 16.86
C GLU A 46 -44.41 52.99 17.83
N LEU A 47 -43.56 52.17 18.47
CA LEU A 47 -42.50 52.65 19.35
C LEU A 47 -41.44 53.45 18.58
N ASN A 48 -41.05 53.01 17.39
CA ASN A 48 -40.12 53.75 16.54
C ASN A 48 -40.71 55.09 16.09
N ALA A 49 -41.96 55.12 15.64
CA ALA A 49 -42.64 56.37 15.25
C ALA A 49 -42.78 57.35 16.43
N SER A 50 -43.07 56.84 17.64
CA SER A 50 -43.14 57.64 18.86
C SER A 50 -41.78 58.22 19.25
N ALA A 51 -40.72 57.41 19.18
CA ALA A 51 -39.37 57.86 19.48
C ALA A 51 -38.87 58.91 18.48
N GLU A 52 -39.19 58.76 17.18
CA GLU A 52 -38.91 59.77 16.15
C GLU A 52 -39.56 61.12 16.48
N ALA A 53 -40.85 61.11 16.82
CA ALA A 53 -41.57 62.33 17.18
C ALA A 53 -40.98 63.01 18.43
N GLN A 54 -40.53 62.22 19.41
CA GLN A 54 -39.95 62.75 20.65
C GLN A 54 -38.55 63.32 20.44
N ILE A 55 -37.69 62.64 19.67
CA ILE A 55 -36.34 63.10 19.33
C ILE A 55 -36.42 64.40 18.51
N MET A 56 -37.30 64.46 17.51
CA MET A 56 -37.51 65.66 16.70
C MET A 56 -38.06 66.84 17.54
N GLY A 57 -39.01 66.56 18.44
CA GLY A 57 -39.56 67.58 19.34
C GLY A 57 -38.53 68.12 20.34
N GLU A 58 -37.65 67.28 20.87
CA GLU A 58 -36.57 67.72 21.76
C GLU A 58 -35.46 68.47 21.01
N ALA A 59 -35.10 68.03 19.81
CA ALA A 59 -34.14 68.74 18.95
C ALA A 59 -34.64 70.16 18.61
N GLN A 60 -35.94 70.30 18.31
CA GLN A 60 -36.56 71.61 18.09
C GLN A 60 -36.56 72.49 19.34
N LYS A 61 -36.78 71.90 20.53
CA LYS A 61 -36.72 72.64 21.81
C LYS A 61 -35.31 73.09 22.17
N GLU A 62 -34.30 72.24 21.97
CA GLU A 62 -32.89 72.60 22.19
C GLU A 62 -32.43 73.66 21.19
N LEU A 63 -32.85 73.57 19.94
CA LEU A 63 -32.59 74.60 18.94
C LEU A 63 -33.26 75.93 19.34
N ALA A 64 -34.51 75.90 19.80
CA ALA A 64 -35.22 77.10 20.27
C ALA A 64 -34.55 77.73 21.51
N ARG A 65 -34.09 76.92 22.47
CA ARG A 65 -33.35 77.40 23.66
C ARG A 65 -31.99 78.00 23.29
N ALA A 66 -31.29 77.39 22.33
CA ALA A 66 -30.02 77.91 21.83
C ALA A 66 -30.22 79.26 21.13
N VAL A 67 -31.33 79.43 20.40
CA VAL A 67 -31.70 80.69 19.73
C VAL A 67 -32.16 81.76 20.72
N GLU A 68 -32.90 81.42 21.79
CA GLU A 68 -33.32 82.38 22.82
C GLU A 68 -32.20 82.78 23.78
N GLY A 69 -31.27 81.86 24.09
CA GLY A 69 -30.12 82.12 24.99
C GLY A 69 -28.98 82.90 24.33
N ALA A 70 -28.89 82.87 22.99
CA ALA A 70 -27.91 83.63 22.23
C ALA A 70 -28.31 85.11 22.17
N GLY A 71 -28.01 85.86 23.23
CA GLY A 71 -27.82 87.30 23.09
C GLY A 71 -26.81 87.60 21.98
N LYS A 72 -26.93 88.77 21.31
CA LYS A 72 -26.23 89.20 20.08
C LYS A 72 -24.70 88.99 19.97
N HIS A 73 -24.02 88.41 20.96
CA HIS A 73 -22.57 88.27 21.02
C HIS A 73 -22.03 86.84 21.22
N ASP A 74 -22.84 85.78 21.18
CA ASP A 74 -22.31 84.41 21.36
C ASP A 74 -22.74 83.43 20.24
N ILE A 75 -22.30 83.75 19.03
CA ILE A 75 -22.54 82.95 17.80
C ILE A 75 -21.86 81.57 17.90
N GLU A 76 -20.72 81.49 18.59
CA GLU A 76 -19.91 80.27 18.70
C GLU A 76 -20.61 79.19 19.53
N ALA A 77 -21.31 79.58 20.61
CA ALA A 77 -22.14 78.67 21.39
C ALA A 77 -23.33 78.11 20.59
N ALA A 78 -23.96 78.95 19.77
CA ALA A 78 -25.08 78.54 18.90
C ALA A 78 -24.62 77.58 17.79
N GLU A 79 -23.47 77.83 17.16
CA GLU A 79 -22.88 76.93 16.16
C GLU A 79 -22.46 75.58 16.74
N LYS A 80 -21.95 75.56 17.98
CA LYS A 80 -21.61 74.31 18.68
C LYS A 80 -22.86 73.49 19.02
N ALA A 81 -23.93 74.15 19.46
CA ALA A 81 -25.21 73.49 19.72
C ALA A 81 -25.81 72.90 18.42
N ALA A 82 -25.77 73.65 17.30
CA ALA A 82 -26.24 73.19 16.00
C ALA A 82 -25.45 71.97 15.47
N ARG A 83 -24.13 71.95 15.67
CA ARG A 83 -23.29 70.79 15.31
C ARG A 83 -23.64 69.53 16.10
N ASN A 84 -23.81 69.65 17.43
CA ASN A 84 -24.19 68.53 18.27
C ASN A 84 -25.58 67.97 17.88
N VAL A 85 -26.53 68.84 17.54
CA VAL A 85 -27.84 68.41 17.04
C VAL A 85 -27.71 67.69 15.69
N GLY A 86 -26.85 68.19 14.79
CA GLY A 86 -26.60 67.55 13.49
C GLY A 86 -25.99 66.15 13.59
N GLU A 87 -25.08 65.91 14.53
CA GLU A 87 -24.50 64.58 14.78
C GLU A 87 -25.55 63.60 15.33
N LEU A 88 -26.38 64.05 16.28
CA LEU A 88 -27.44 63.23 16.86
C LEU A 88 -28.52 62.85 15.84
N VAL A 89 -28.83 63.74 14.89
CA VAL A 89 -29.75 63.44 13.77
C VAL A 89 -29.14 62.40 12.84
N LYS A 90 -27.85 62.51 12.49
CA LYS A 90 -27.17 61.50 11.65
C LYS A 90 -27.11 60.13 12.32
N GLU A 91 -26.86 60.07 13.62
CA GLU A 91 -26.87 58.81 14.37
C GLU A 91 -28.27 58.18 14.41
N ALA A 92 -29.32 58.99 14.61
CA ALA A 92 -30.70 58.54 14.54
C ALA A 92 -31.10 58.03 13.15
N GLU A 93 -30.69 58.71 12.07
CA GLU A 93 -30.92 58.26 10.69
C GLU A 93 -30.20 56.95 10.36
N SER A 94 -28.95 56.79 10.80
CA SER A 94 -28.20 55.53 10.63
C SER A 94 -28.90 54.36 11.33
N ARG A 95 -29.31 54.55 12.60
CA ARG A 95 -30.05 53.54 13.38
C ARG A 95 -31.44 53.25 12.79
N LYS A 96 -32.09 54.23 12.16
CA LYS A 96 -33.35 54.06 11.42
C LYS A 96 -33.17 53.13 10.22
N VAL A 97 -32.15 53.35 9.40
CA VAL A 97 -31.85 52.49 8.23
C VAL A 97 -31.60 51.05 8.67
N GLU A 98 -30.87 50.85 9.77
CA GLU A 98 -30.62 49.53 10.35
C GLU A 98 -31.91 48.86 10.86
N ALA A 99 -32.72 49.56 11.68
CA ALA A 99 -33.99 49.02 12.18
C ALA A 99 -35.00 48.72 11.07
N GLN A 100 -35.07 49.57 10.04
CA GLN A 100 -35.93 49.36 8.88
C GLN A 100 -35.47 48.17 8.04
N THR A 101 -34.16 47.96 7.90
CA THR A 101 -33.60 46.76 7.27
C THR A 101 -34.01 45.48 8.00
N TYR A 102 -33.96 45.47 9.35
CA TYR A 102 -34.43 44.33 10.14
C TYR A 102 -35.95 44.11 10.04
N LEU A 103 -36.73 45.19 9.97
CA LEU A 103 -38.19 45.13 9.85
C LEU A 103 -38.66 44.63 8.48
N GLU A 104 -37.98 45.04 7.40
CA GLU A 104 -38.21 44.55 6.04
C GLU A 104 -37.83 43.07 5.92
N GLN A 105 -36.70 42.66 6.51
CA GLN A 105 -36.31 41.26 6.62
C GLN A 105 -37.35 40.44 7.39
N ALA A 106 -37.85 40.94 8.52
CA ALA A 106 -38.87 40.27 9.32
C ALA A 106 -40.21 40.15 8.57
N THR A 107 -40.69 41.23 7.94
CA THR A 107 -41.97 41.23 7.22
C THR A 107 -41.97 40.27 6.03
N PHE A 108 -40.84 40.16 5.33
CA PHE A 108 -40.63 39.20 4.25
C PHE A 108 -40.76 37.74 4.73
N CYS A 109 -40.31 37.43 5.95
CA CYS A 109 -40.42 36.09 6.54
C CYS A 109 -41.87 35.65 6.78
N ALA A 110 -42.82 36.58 6.93
CA ALA A 110 -44.21 36.29 7.28
C ALA A 110 -45.08 35.83 6.09
N GLN A 111 -44.62 36.03 4.87
CA GLN A 111 -45.43 35.93 3.65
C GLN A 111 -44.95 34.86 2.65
N ALA A 112 -43.84 34.16 2.92
CA ALA A 112 -43.24 33.22 1.98
C ALA A 112 -43.95 31.85 1.95
N PRO A 113 -44.43 31.37 0.79
CA PRO A 113 -44.88 29.99 0.62
C PRO A 113 -43.70 29.00 0.58
N HIS A 114 -43.93 27.76 1.01
CA HIS A 114 -42.93 26.69 1.12
C HIS A 114 -42.13 26.46 -0.18
N ALA A 115 -40.82 26.25 -0.03
CA ALA A 115 -39.90 25.94 -1.11
C ALA A 115 -40.32 24.69 -1.90
N VAL A 116 -40.40 24.82 -3.22
CA VAL A 116 -40.67 23.71 -4.14
C VAL A 116 -39.32 23.13 -4.58
N VAL A 117 -38.92 21.99 -3.99
CA VAL A 117 -37.86 21.15 -4.55
C VAL A 117 -38.52 20.09 -5.41
N MET A 118 -38.33 20.13 -6.73
CA MET A 118 -38.81 19.09 -7.64
C MET A 118 -37.92 17.84 -7.47
N PRO A 119 -38.47 16.67 -7.11
CA PRO A 119 -37.67 15.44 -6.99
C PRO A 119 -37.23 14.94 -8.38
N GLY A 120 -35.91 14.73 -8.57
CA GLY A 120 -35.35 14.05 -9.74
C GLY A 120 -34.30 14.80 -10.57
N SER A 121 -33.94 16.04 -10.24
CA SER A 121 -32.89 16.80 -10.94
C SER A 121 -31.49 16.51 -10.38
N PRO A 122 -30.42 16.46 -11.20
CA PRO A 122 -29.05 16.41 -10.71
C PRO A 122 -28.75 17.67 -9.89
N THR A 123 -28.72 17.51 -8.57
CA THR A 123 -28.40 18.58 -7.63
C THR A 123 -26.89 18.78 -7.50
N ALA A 124 -26.47 20.02 -7.27
CA ALA A 124 -25.12 20.35 -6.85
C ALA A 124 -24.60 19.42 -5.76
N LYS A 125 -23.29 19.13 -5.84
CA LYS A 125 -22.61 18.26 -4.89
C LYS A 125 -21.83 19.12 -3.92
N ASN A 126 -21.93 18.81 -2.64
CA ASN A 126 -21.05 19.42 -1.65
C ASN A 126 -19.60 19.05 -1.98
N TRP A 127 -18.75 20.06 -2.23
CA TRP A 127 -17.33 19.83 -2.43
C TRP A 127 -16.56 20.01 -1.13
N VAL A 128 -16.77 21.13 -0.46
CA VAL A 128 -16.15 21.43 0.84
C VAL A 128 -17.25 21.77 1.83
N ILE A 129 -17.26 21.09 2.97
CA ILE A 129 -18.09 21.47 4.11
C ILE A 129 -17.22 22.07 5.21
N ALA A 130 -17.80 22.92 6.04
CA ALA A 130 -17.19 23.35 7.28
C ALA A 130 -17.98 22.80 8.47
N ASP A 131 -17.28 22.14 9.39
CA ASP A 131 -17.88 21.66 10.63
C ASP A 131 -18.41 22.85 11.44
N GLN A 132 -19.70 22.82 11.78
CA GLN A 132 -20.39 23.88 12.52
C GLN A 132 -19.78 24.12 13.92
N LYS A 133 -19.11 23.13 14.52
CA LYS A 133 -18.55 23.25 15.88
C LYS A 133 -17.12 23.80 15.91
N CYS A 134 -16.32 23.52 14.87
CA CYS A 134 -14.87 23.74 14.89
C CYS A 134 -14.37 24.61 13.71
N GLY A 135 -15.22 24.92 12.73
CA GLY A 135 -14.87 25.64 11.52
C GLY A 135 -13.88 24.89 10.61
N VAL A 136 -13.65 23.59 10.85
CA VAL A 136 -12.69 22.76 10.12
C VAL A 136 -13.26 22.45 8.73
N LEU A 137 -12.48 22.75 7.69
CA LEU A 137 -12.85 22.48 6.30
C LEU A 137 -12.59 21.02 5.94
N ARG A 138 -13.54 20.36 5.29
CA ARG A 138 -13.41 18.96 4.84
C ARG A 138 -13.92 18.80 3.42
N VAL A 139 -13.09 18.18 2.58
CA VAL A 139 -13.48 17.79 1.22
C VAL A 139 -14.39 16.56 1.28
N LYS A 140 -15.43 16.54 0.45
CA LYS A 140 -16.37 15.42 0.31
C LYS A 140 -16.01 14.54 -0.89
N HIS A 141 -16.22 13.24 -0.72
CA HIS A 141 -15.89 12.24 -1.75
C HIS A 141 -16.77 12.34 -3.01
N GLU A 142 -18.01 12.82 -2.88
CA GLU A 142 -18.97 12.93 -4.00
C GLU A 142 -18.49 13.89 -5.11
N ALA A 143 -17.83 14.99 -4.73
CA ALA A 143 -17.21 15.91 -5.66
C ALA A 143 -15.99 15.32 -6.35
N CYS A 144 -15.21 14.48 -5.64
CA CYS A 144 -14.07 13.76 -6.23
C CYS A 144 -14.53 12.84 -7.37
N GLN A 145 -15.63 12.10 -7.20
CA GLN A 145 -16.18 11.24 -8.25
C GLN A 145 -16.58 12.01 -9.52
N LEU A 146 -17.15 13.21 -9.35
CA LEU A 146 -17.46 14.10 -10.47
C LEU A 146 -16.18 14.60 -11.16
N LEU A 147 -15.22 15.09 -10.38
CA LEU A 147 -13.98 15.63 -10.93
C LEU A 147 -13.14 14.56 -11.64
N ASN A 148 -13.22 13.30 -11.21
CA ASN A 148 -12.50 12.20 -11.84
C ASN A 148 -12.97 11.87 -13.27
N THR A 149 -14.08 12.46 -13.74
CA THR A 149 -14.46 12.38 -15.16
C THR A 149 -13.59 13.28 -16.05
N VAL A 150 -12.80 14.19 -15.47
CA VAL A 150 -11.88 15.07 -16.21
C VAL A 150 -10.50 14.41 -16.33
N PRO A 151 -10.04 14.09 -17.56
CA PRO A 151 -8.74 13.44 -17.81
C PRO A 151 -7.54 14.21 -17.25
N ALA A 152 -6.49 13.48 -16.84
CA ALA A 152 -5.29 14.04 -16.19
C ALA A 152 -4.58 15.14 -17.00
N GLY A 153 -4.59 15.04 -18.34
CA GLY A 153 -3.99 16.04 -19.23
C GLY A 153 -4.92 17.17 -19.68
N GLN A 154 -6.18 17.18 -19.23
CA GLN A 154 -7.15 18.19 -19.64
C GLN A 154 -7.16 19.36 -18.63
N PRO A 155 -6.99 20.62 -19.09
CA PRO A 155 -7.02 21.77 -18.19
C PRO A 155 -8.39 21.94 -17.54
N LEU A 156 -8.40 22.35 -16.27
CA LEU A 156 -9.63 22.57 -15.51
C LEU A 156 -9.63 23.97 -14.89
N ASN A 157 -10.58 24.80 -15.32
CA ASN A 157 -10.83 26.12 -14.77
C ASN A 157 -12.03 26.11 -13.83
N ILE A 158 -11.92 26.85 -12.73
CA ILE A 158 -13.00 27.03 -11.75
C ILE A 158 -13.55 28.46 -11.83
N VAL A 159 -14.87 28.57 -11.90
CA VAL A 159 -15.62 29.82 -11.73
C VAL A 159 -16.36 29.75 -10.39
N THR A 160 -15.99 30.63 -9.47
CA THR A 160 -16.60 30.68 -8.13
C THR A 160 -17.42 31.94 -7.96
N ILE A 161 -18.60 31.84 -7.35
CA ILE A 161 -19.40 33.00 -6.92
C ILE A 161 -19.35 33.19 -5.39
N LEU A 162 -19.22 34.44 -4.97
CA LEU A 162 -19.13 34.93 -3.60
C LEU A 162 -20.10 36.08 -3.39
N GLY A 163 -20.47 36.35 -2.14
CA GLY A 163 -21.25 37.52 -1.75
C GLY A 163 -22.16 37.24 -0.56
N ALA A 164 -22.88 38.26 -0.12
CA ALA A 164 -23.82 38.14 0.99
C ALA A 164 -24.85 37.02 0.76
N ALA A 165 -25.30 36.42 1.86
CA ALA A 165 -26.39 35.45 1.83
C ALA A 165 -27.66 36.04 1.21
N ARG A 166 -28.48 35.19 0.58
CA ARG A 166 -29.83 35.55 0.09
C ARG A 166 -29.87 36.64 -0.99
N ARG A 167 -28.76 36.90 -1.71
CA ARG A 167 -28.67 37.87 -2.82
C ARG A 167 -28.75 37.24 -4.22
N GLY A 168 -29.32 36.05 -4.35
CA GLY A 168 -29.54 35.38 -5.65
C GLY A 168 -28.26 34.86 -6.35
N LYS A 169 -27.26 34.38 -5.58
CA LYS A 169 -26.01 33.79 -6.12
C LYS A 169 -26.28 32.53 -6.94
N SER A 170 -26.95 31.55 -6.35
CA SER A 170 -27.30 30.27 -6.97
C SER A 170 -28.15 30.47 -8.22
N PHE A 171 -29.13 31.39 -8.16
CA PHE A 171 -29.93 31.79 -9.33
C PHE A 171 -29.05 32.33 -10.47
N LEU A 172 -28.07 33.18 -10.16
CA LEU A 172 -27.16 33.70 -11.16
C LEU A 172 -26.26 32.61 -11.76
N MET A 173 -25.78 31.67 -10.96
CA MET A 173 -24.96 30.55 -11.46
C MET A 173 -25.75 29.63 -12.39
N ASN A 174 -27.01 29.34 -12.02
CA ASN A 174 -27.98 28.64 -12.85
C ASN A 174 -28.20 29.41 -14.18
N ALA A 175 -28.45 30.72 -14.09
CA ALA A 175 -28.56 31.57 -15.27
C ALA A 175 -27.30 31.55 -16.15
N LEU A 176 -26.11 31.73 -15.58
CA LEU A 176 -24.83 31.74 -16.30
C LEU A 176 -24.58 30.45 -17.05
N THR A 177 -24.96 29.31 -16.49
CA THR A 177 -24.80 28.00 -17.11
C THR A 177 -25.93 27.65 -18.08
N GLY A 178 -27.05 28.36 -18.04
CA GLY A 178 -28.22 28.10 -18.89
C GLY A 178 -29.11 26.96 -18.38
N HIS A 179 -29.02 26.65 -17.09
CA HIS A 179 -29.78 25.58 -16.43
C HIS A 179 -30.58 26.17 -15.27
N ASP A 180 -31.83 25.76 -15.06
CA ASP A 180 -32.68 26.33 -14.01
C ASP A 180 -32.36 25.81 -12.59
N ASP A 181 -31.70 24.65 -12.48
CA ASP A 181 -31.74 23.81 -11.27
C ASP A 181 -30.40 23.15 -10.87
N LEU A 182 -29.25 23.61 -11.40
CA LEU A 182 -27.94 23.05 -10.99
C LEU A 182 -27.66 23.27 -9.50
N PHE A 183 -27.86 24.50 -9.03
CA PHE A 183 -27.76 24.88 -7.63
C PHE A 183 -29.16 25.08 -7.05
N PRO A 184 -29.41 24.63 -5.81
CA PRO A 184 -30.69 24.83 -5.16
C PRO A 184 -30.93 26.33 -4.92
N VAL A 185 -32.06 26.84 -5.41
CA VAL A 185 -32.51 28.21 -5.17
C VAL A 185 -33.71 28.13 -4.23
N SER A 186 -33.59 28.67 -3.02
CA SER A 186 -34.72 28.80 -2.10
C SER A 186 -35.11 30.26 -1.88
N PRO A 187 -36.41 30.58 -1.84
CA PRO A 187 -36.89 31.86 -1.32
C PRO A 187 -36.84 31.92 0.23
N ASN A 188 -36.52 30.81 0.92
CA ASN A 188 -36.53 30.73 2.38
C ASN A 188 -35.33 31.46 3.04
N VAL A 189 -35.50 31.77 4.32
CA VAL A 189 -34.50 32.41 5.19
C VAL A 189 -33.29 31.51 5.47
N ALA A 190 -33.44 30.18 5.44
CA ALA A 190 -32.32 29.28 5.68
C ALA A 190 -31.29 29.35 4.52
N PRO A 191 -29.99 29.53 4.81
CA PRO A 191 -28.96 29.54 3.77
C PRO A 191 -28.96 28.20 3.01
N CYS A 192 -29.00 28.28 1.69
CA CYS A 192 -29.11 27.09 0.82
C CYS A 192 -27.78 26.33 0.68
N THR A 193 -26.66 27.03 0.86
CA THR A 193 -25.31 26.53 0.59
C THR A 193 -24.49 26.60 1.87
N ALA A 194 -23.96 25.47 2.33
CA ALA A 194 -23.11 25.38 3.52
C ALA A 194 -21.72 24.87 3.15
N GLY A 195 -20.70 25.74 3.24
CA GLY A 195 -19.41 25.50 2.62
C GLY A 195 -19.41 25.87 1.13
N ALA A 196 -19.01 24.95 0.25
CA ALA A 196 -18.94 25.20 -1.18
C ALA A 196 -19.45 23.99 -1.98
N ASP A 197 -20.39 24.28 -2.87
CA ASP A 197 -21.03 23.31 -3.75
C ASP A 197 -20.43 23.41 -5.15
N ILE A 198 -20.19 22.27 -5.78
CA ILE A 198 -19.77 22.17 -7.18
C ILE A 198 -20.97 21.75 -8.05
N SER A 199 -21.10 22.37 -9.22
CA SER A 199 -22.13 22.00 -10.20
C SER A 199 -21.95 20.54 -10.64
N PRO A 200 -23.03 19.76 -10.82
CA PRO A 200 -22.93 18.40 -11.36
C PRO A 200 -22.60 18.40 -12.86
N PHE A 201 -22.73 19.56 -13.50
CA PHE A 201 -22.40 19.81 -14.90
C PHE A 201 -20.97 20.40 -15.00
N LEU A 202 -20.14 19.78 -15.84
CA LEU A 202 -18.83 20.29 -16.24
C LEU A 202 -18.93 20.75 -17.69
N ALA A 203 -18.70 22.04 -17.93
CA ALA A 203 -18.88 22.63 -19.25
C ALA A 203 -17.58 22.61 -20.05
N SER A 204 -17.67 22.45 -21.37
CA SER A 204 -16.59 22.92 -22.24
C SER A 204 -16.70 24.45 -22.42
N LEU A 205 -15.59 25.11 -22.78
CA LEU A 205 -15.61 26.54 -23.10
C LEU A 205 -16.66 26.88 -24.18
N SER A 206 -16.80 26.02 -25.19
CA SER A 206 -17.80 26.20 -26.25
C SER A 206 -19.23 26.08 -25.74
N ASP A 207 -19.51 25.16 -24.82
CA ASP A 207 -20.87 24.97 -24.28
C ASP A 207 -21.24 26.16 -23.38
N PHE A 208 -20.28 26.65 -22.59
CA PHE A 208 -20.48 27.84 -21.76
C PHE A 208 -20.80 29.10 -22.59
N GLU A 209 -20.10 29.32 -23.71
CA GLU A 209 -20.42 30.43 -24.61
C GLU A 209 -21.81 30.30 -25.25
N ARG A 210 -22.19 29.09 -25.65
CA ARG A 210 -23.45 28.81 -26.35
C ARG A 210 -24.69 28.81 -25.44
N ALA A 211 -24.53 28.69 -24.12
CA ALA A 211 -25.62 28.69 -23.14
C ALA A 211 -26.53 29.94 -23.21
N GLY A 212 -26.14 30.99 -23.94
CA GLY A 212 -26.96 32.17 -24.23
C GLY A 212 -27.68 32.19 -25.58
N GLY A 213 -27.70 31.08 -26.33
CA GLY A 213 -28.31 31.01 -27.66
C GLY A 213 -27.45 31.61 -28.79
N SER A 214 -26.20 32.01 -28.51
CA SER A 214 -25.26 32.47 -29.53
C SER A 214 -24.73 31.28 -30.34
N GLN A 215 -24.92 31.28 -31.66
CA GLN A 215 -24.37 30.24 -32.55
C GLN A 215 -22.91 30.49 -32.96
N THR A 216 -22.39 31.69 -32.71
CA THR A 216 -21.01 32.08 -33.06
C THR A 216 -20.12 32.09 -31.82
N SER A 217 -19.09 31.24 -31.81
CA SER A 217 -18.01 31.32 -30.82
C SER A 217 -17.10 32.50 -31.20
N HIS A 218 -16.77 33.34 -30.22
CA HIS A 218 -15.92 34.52 -30.42
C HIS A 218 -14.47 34.28 -30.02
N ILE A 219 -14.18 33.14 -29.38
CA ILE A 219 -12.85 32.77 -28.91
C ILE A 219 -12.20 31.85 -29.95
N PRO A 220 -10.92 32.06 -30.29
CA PRO A 220 -10.18 31.14 -31.17
C PRO A 220 -10.24 29.70 -30.62
N PRO A 221 -10.20 28.66 -31.47
CA PRO A 221 -10.17 27.30 -31.00
C PRO A 221 -8.91 27.06 -30.13
N VAL A 222 -9.12 26.95 -28.81
CA VAL A 222 -8.07 26.61 -27.84
C VAL A 222 -7.89 25.09 -27.81
N THR A 223 -6.64 24.64 -27.91
CA THR A 223 -6.28 23.21 -27.83
C THR A 223 -5.15 23.06 -26.80
N PRO A 224 -5.32 22.26 -25.73
CA PRO A 224 -6.50 21.48 -25.34
C PRO A 224 -7.68 22.35 -24.88
N LYS A 225 -8.91 21.85 -25.04
CA LYS A 225 -10.12 22.57 -24.61
C LYS A 225 -10.27 22.50 -23.09
N PRO A 226 -10.25 23.64 -22.37
CA PRO A 226 -10.41 23.63 -20.92
C PRO A 226 -11.81 23.15 -20.54
N THR A 227 -11.87 22.32 -19.50
CA THR A 227 -13.10 22.02 -18.77
C THR A 227 -13.36 23.13 -17.76
N ILE A 228 -14.63 23.47 -17.54
CA ILE A 228 -15.06 24.51 -16.61
C ILE A 228 -15.96 23.87 -15.56
N ALA A 229 -15.59 24.07 -14.29
CA ALA A 229 -16.45 23.76 -13.15
C ALA A 229 -16.95 25.04 -12.50
N PHE A 230 -18.18 24.99 -12.00
CA PHE A 230 -18.84 26.10 -11.34
C PHE A 230 -18.98 25.80 -9.86
N VAL A 231 -18.65 26.78 -9.02
CA VAL A 231 -18.71 26.65 -7.57
C VAL A 231 -19.58 27.75 -6.99
N ASP A 232 -20.59 27.36 -6.22
CA ASP A 232 -21.40 28.28 -5.41
C ASP A 232 -20.96 28.20 -3.96
N MET A 233 -20.62 29.34 -3.38
CA MET A 233 -20.16 29.42 -2.00
C MET A 233 -21.26 29.88 -1.05
N GLU A 234 -21.15 29.39 0.18
CA GLU A 234 -21.91 29.87 1.34
C GLU A 234 -21.92 31.41 1.40
N GLY A 235 -23.08 31.96 1.78
CA GLY A 235 -23.27 33.39 1.91
C GLY A 235 -22.40 34.00 3.01
N GLN A 236 -21.82 35.16 2.73
CA GLN A 236 -21.13 35.95 3.75
C GLN A 236 -22.15 36.55 4.73
N GLY A 237 -21.76 36.66 6.00
CA GLY A 237 -22.59 37.22 7.08
C GLY A 237 -23.36 36.20 7.92
N ASP A 238 -23.44 34.94 7.50
CA ASP A 238 -24.20 33.89 8.23
C ASP A 238 -23.41 33.26 9.40
N LYS A 239 -22.07 33.38 9.39
CA LYS A 239 -21.14 32.78 10.36
C LYS A 239 -20.00 33.73 10.71
N SER A 240 -19.09 33.31 11.59
CA SER A 240 -17.94 34.11 12.00
C SER A 240 -17.07 34.57 10.82
N ASN A 241 -16.49 35.77 10.93
CA ASN A 241 -15.60 36.33 9.91
C ASN A 241 -14.42 35.41 9.58
N GLU A 242 -13.91 34.68 10.57
CA GLU A 242 -12.81 33.73 10.36
C GLU A 242 -13.22 32.55 9.48
N HIS A 243 -14.42 32.00 9.69
CA HIS A 243 -14.98 30.93 8.84
C HIS A 243 -15.06 31.39 7.38
N GLY A 244 -15.63 32.57 7.15
CA GLY A 244 -15.73 33.16 5.81
C GLY A 244 -14.36 33.32 5.14
N VAL A 245 -13.34 33.79 5.87
CA VAL A 245 -11.97 33.91 5.35
C VAL A 245 -11.38 32.54 5.00
N ARG A 246 -11.52 31.52 5.85
CA ARG A 246 -10.95 30.18 5.60
C ARG A 246 -11.52 29.56 4.33
N LEU A 247 -12.85 29.59 4.19
CA LEU A 247 -13.52 29.06 3.02
C LEU A 247 -13.16 29.84 1.76
N ALA A 248 -13.20 31.19 1.83
CA ALA A 248 -12.83 32.04 0.71
C ALA A 248 -11.37 31.81 0.26
N THR A 249 -10.43 31.69 1.21
CA THR A 249 -9.01 31.47 0.88
C THR A 249 -8.82 30.21 0.02
N THR A 250 -9.54 29.13 0.32
CA THR A 250 -9.46 27.88 -0.45
C THR A 250 -9.84 28.11 -1.91
N PHE A 251 -11.01 28.71 -2.15
CA PHE A 251 -11.56 28.84 -3.51
C PHE A 251 -10.98 30.02 -4.28
N LEU A 252 -10.57 31.11 -3.63
CA LEU A 252 -9.89 32.23 -4.30
C LEU A 252 -8.58 31.79 -4.97
N VAL A 253 -7.83 30.86 -4.35
CA VAL A 253 -6.55 30.39 -4.87
C VAL A 253 -6.72 29.45 -6.08
N VAL A 254 -7.77 28.62 -6.10
CA VAL A 254 -8.00 27.65 -7.20
C VAL A 254 -8.92 28.17 -8.32
N SER A 255 -9.55 29.33 -8.12
CA SER A 255 -10.47 29.91 -9.12
C SER A 255 -9.73 30.74 -10.15
N LYS A 256 -10.03 30.49 -11.43
CA LYS A 256 -9.61 31.38 -12.51
C LYS A 256 -10.45 32.65 -12.53
N VAL A 257 -11.75 32.50 -12.26
CA VAL A 257 -12.70 33.63 -12.20
C VAL A 257 -13.47 33.57 -10.90
N VAL A 258 -13.52 34.71 -10.22
CA VAL A 258 -14.27 34.92 -8.99
C VAL A 258 -15.32 36.00 -9.25
N ILE A 259 -16.59 35.71 -8.98
CA ILE A 259 -17.69 36.64 -9.12
C ILE A 259 -18.09 37.10 -7.72
N TYR A 260 -17.98 38.39 -7.43
CA TYR A 260 -18.54 38.98 -6.23
C TYR A 260 -19.91 39.58 -6.54
N ASN A 261 -20.97 38.94 -6.03
CA ASN A 261 -22.36 39.32 -6.27
C ASN A 261 -22.84 40.34 -5.23
N TRP A 262 -22.97 41.59 -5.68
CA TRP A 262 -23.53 42.72 -4.94
C TRP A 262 -24.93 43.03 -5.45
N MET A 263 -25.86 43.35 -4.55
CA MET A 263 -27.23 43.73 -4.91
C MET A 263 -27.45 45.20 -4.56
N PHE A 264 -28.21 45.91 -5.41
CA PHE A 264 -28.53 47.33 -5.28
C PHE A 264 -27.38 48.28 -5.61
N LEU A 265 -27.61 49.56 -5.32
CA LEU A 265 -26.66 50.64 -5.56
C LEU A 265 -25.36 50.42 -4.77
N PRO A 266 -24.22 50.86 -5.33
CA PRO A 266 -22.94 50.72 -4.65
C PRO A 266 -22.91 51.57 -3.38
N ASN A 267 -22.56 50.94 -2.26
CA ASN A 267 -22.19 51.64 -1.02
C ASN A 267 -20.70 51.37 -0.77
N LYS A 268 -19.83 52.35 -1.04
CA LYS A 268 -18.37 52.16 -1.00
C LYS A 268 -17.88 51.57 0.32
N THR A 269 -18.41 52.03 1.45
CA THR A 269 -17.97 51.61 2.78
C THR A 269 -18.34 50.15 3.03
N THR A 270 -19.60 49.79 2.78
CA THR A 270 -20.09 48.43 3.02
C THR A 270 -19.46 47.45 2.05
N MET A 271 -19.38 47.80 0.76
CA MET A 271 -18.74 46.95 -0.26
C MET A 271 -17.28 46.66 0.08
N LEU A 272 -16.49 47.68 0.44
CA LEU A 272 -15.08 47.48 0.77
C LEU A 272 -14.91 46.67 2.06
N GLN A 273 -15.81 46.84 3.02
CA GLN A 273 -15.81 46.05 4.25
C GLN A 273 -16.11 44.57 3.98
N ASP A 274 -17.07 44.27 3.11
CA ASP A 274 -17.36 42.88 2.71
C ASP A 274 -16.18 42.27 1.92
N LEU A 275 -15.58 43.07 1.03
CA LEU A 275 -14.39 42.65 0.26
C LEU A 275 -13.14 42.45 1.14
N LEU A 276 -13.14 42.90 2.40
CA LEU A 276 -12.05 42.67 3.35
C LEU A 276 -11.77 41.17 3.55
N VAL A 277 -12.77 40.30 3.36
CA VAL A 277 -12.57 38.84 3.41
C VAL A 277 -11.54 38.37 2.37
N MET A 278 -11.51 38.97 1.18
CA MET A 278 -10.57 38.64 0.11
C MET A 278 -9.18 39.20 0.40
N VAL A 279 -9.10 40.38 1.04
CA VAL A 279 -7.85 40.97 1.53
C VAL A 279 -7.21 40.06 2.59
N LYS A 280 -7.99 39.65 3.60
CA LYS A 280 -7.53 38.72 4.64
C LYS A 280 -7.15 37.36 4.07
N ALA A 281 -7.84 36.89 3.04
CA ALA A 281 -7.46 35.67 2.34
C ALA A 281 -6.11 35.84 1.63
N ALA A 282 -5.86 36.99 0.98
CA ALA A 282 -4.59 37.26 0.31
C ALA A 282 -3.41 37.29 1.30
N GLU A 283 -3.62 37.84 2.50
CA GLU A 283 -2.61 37.85 3.58
C GLU A 283 -2.23 36.45 4.08
N LYS A 284 -3.13 35.47 3.93
CA LYS A 284 -2.88 34.07 4.28
C LYS A 284 -2.06 33.31 3.23
N VAL A 285 -1.98 33.83 2.01
CA VAL A 285 -1.21 33.22 0.93
C VAL A 285 0.23 33.75 0.95
N VAL A 286 1.17 32.87 1.25
CA VAL A 286 2.59 33.15 1.24
C VAL A 286 3.15 32.78 -0.13
N ASN A 287 3.49 33.80 -0.93
CA ASN A 287 4.20 33.60 -2.18
C ASN A 287 5.70 33.42 -1.87
N GLY A 288 6.34 32.41 -2.47
CA GLY A 288 7.77 32.13 -2.30
C GLY A 288 8.67 33.30 -2.71
N GLU A 289 9.95 33.25 -2.33
CA GLU A 289 10.93 34.31 -2.59
C GLU A 289 11.04 34.62 -4.10
N GLY A 290 10.47 35.76 -4.53
CA GLY A 290 10.43 36.19 -5.93
C GLY A 290 9.51 37.40 -6.16
N LYS A 291 9.47 37.95 -7.38
CA LYS A 291 8.47 38.98 -7.76
C LYS A 291 7.08 38.46 -7.41
N ARG A 292 6.33 39.21 -6.59
CA ARG A 292 4.96 38.85 -6.18
C ARG A 292 4.09 38.73 -7.44
N GLU A 293 3.78 37.50 -7.83
CA GLU A 293 2.62 37.22 -8.67
C GLU A 293 1.33 37.52 -7.89
N HIS A 294 0.26 37.74 -8.65
CA HIS A 294 -1.09 37.82 -8.10
C HIS A 294 -1.43 36.50 -7.39
N ALA A 295 -2.04 36.58 -6.22
CA ALA A 295 -2.42 35.40 -5.44
C ALA A 295 -3.65 34.70 -6.04
N PHE A 296 -4.47 35.45 -6.77
CA PHE A 296 -5.77 35.04 -7.28
C PHE A 296 -5.90 35.40 -8.77
N GLY A 297 -6.82 34.71 -9.47
CA GLY A 297 -7.15 34.99 -10.86
C GLY A 297 -7.91 36.30 -11.06
N HIS A 298 -8.99 36.27 -11.83
CA HIS A 298 -9.77 37.45 -12.19
C HIS A 298 -10.97 37.66 -11.25
N LEU A 299 -11.17 38.88 -10.77
CA LEU A 299 -12.35 39.27 -9.98
C LEU A 299 -13.35 40.04 -10.84
N ILE A 300 -14.60 39.61 -10.84
CA ILE A 300 -15.74 40.33 -11.41
C ILE A 300 -16.62 40.82 -10.27
N ILE A 301 -16.68 42.14 -10.07
CA ILE A 301 -17.62 42.78 -9.15
C ILE A 301 -18.91 43.02 -9.90
N LEU A 302 -19.93 42.25 -9.54
CA LEU A 302 -21.22 42.25 -10.21
C LEU A 302 -22.25 43.03 -9.39
N LEU A 303 -22.80 44.09 -9.97
CA LEU A 303 -23.90 44.85 -9.38
C LEU A 303 -25.23 44.41 -10.00
N ARG A 304 -26.07 43.80 -9.19
CA ARG A 304 -27.43 43.38 -9.54
C ARG A 304 -28.42 44.51 -9.31
N ASP A 305 -29.44 44.54 -10.16
CA ASP A 305 -30.51 45.53 -10.19
C ASP A 305 -30.00 46.96 -10.46
N VAL A 306 -28.90 47.05 -11.22
CA VAL A 306 -28.26 48.30 -11.64
C VAL A 306 -28.00 48.25 -13.14
N THR A 307 -28.34 49.31 -13.86
CA THR A 307 -28.14 49.40 -15.31
C THR A 307 -27.09 50.45 -15.69
N GLY A 308 -26.22 50.10 -16.65
CA GLY A 308 -25.45 51.06 -17.45
C GLY A 308 -24.38 51.89 -16.74
N ARG A 309 -23.92 51.51 -15.54
CA ARG A 309 -23.03 52.34 -14.69
C ARG A 309 -21.74 51.64 -14.24
N ALA A 310 -21.25 50.66 -14.99
CA ALA A 310 -20.09 49.86 -14.58
C ALA A 310 -18.83 50.71 -14.34
N ALA A 311 -18.43 51.56 -15.29
CA ALA A 311 -17.23 52.40 -15.19
C ALA A 311 -17.34 53.47 -14.09
N GLU A 312 -18.51 54.10 -13.95
CA GLU A 312 -18.77 55.06 -12.86
C GLU A 312 -18.70 54.38 -11.49
N THR A 313 -19.25 53.17 -11.38
CA THR A 313 -19.22 52.40 -10.15
C THR A 313 -17.80 51.95 -9.80
N GLU A 314 -17.02 51.54 -10.80
CA GLU A 314 -15.61 51.21 -10.62
C GLU A 314 -14.84 52.41 -10.07
N ALA A 315 -14.97 53.58 -10.70
CA ALA A 315 -14.32 54.80 -10.23
C ALA A 315 -14.75 55.18 -8.81
N PHE A 316 -16.05 55.02 -8.49
CA PHE A 316 -16.59 55.32 -7.17
C PHE A 316 -16.09 54.36 -6.07
N VAL A 317 -16.05 53.05 -6.35
CA VAL A 317 -15.69 52.02 -5.36
C VAL A 317 -14.17 51.85 -5.27
N MET A 318 -13.45 51.82 -6.40
CA MET A 318 -12.02 51.51 -6.49
C MET A 318 -11.11 52.74 -6.66
N GLY A 319 -11.68 53.94 -6.75
CA GLY A 319 -10.96 55.21 -6.73
C GLY A 319 -10.26 55.45 -5.39
N ILE A 320 -9.01 55.90 -5.44
CA ILE A 320 -8.25 56.26 -4.23
C ILE A 320 -8.81 57.58 -3.70
N GLU A 321 -9.18 57.59 -2.43
CA GLU A 321 -9.66 58.79 -1.75
C GLU A 321 -8.48 59.66 -1.35
N ASP A 322 -8.57 60.97 -1.62
CA ASP A 322 -7.63 61.94 -1.09
C ASP A 322 -7.92 62.16 0.40
N THR A 323 -6.89 62.06 1.22
CA THR A 323 -6.98 62.15 2.68
C THR A 323 -6.25 63.36 3.25
N GLU A 324 -5.61 64.19 2.43
CA GLU A 324 -4.73 65.28 2.89
C GLU A 324 -5.50 66.39 3.61
N ASP A 325 -6.72 66.72 3.16
CA ASP A 325 -7.54 67.83 3.70
C ASP A 325 -8.70 67.36 4.61
N LEU A 326 -8.68 66.11 5.08
CA LEU A 326 -9.75 65.55 5.91
C LEU A 326 -9.44 65.66 7.41
N SER A 327 -10.49 65.65 8.25
CA SER A 327 -10.35 65.45 9.70
C SER A 327 -9.61 64.15 10.00
N PHE A 328 -8.90 64.05 11.13
CA PHE A 328 -8.09 62.88 11.50
C PHE A 328 -8.83 61.54 11.37
N GLU A 329 -10.07 61.46 11.87
CA GLU A 329 -10.91 60.25 11.80
C GLU A 329 -11.27 59.90 10.35
N ALA A 330 -11.74 60.87 9.57
CA ALA A 330 -12.07 60.67 8.15
C ALA A 330 -10.84 60.33 7.30
N ALA A 331 -9.67 60.89 7.61
CA ALA A 331 -8.40 60.57 6.96
C ALA A 331 -7.97 59.12 7.27
N LYS A 332 -8.13 58.68 8.53
CA LYS A 332 -7.87 57.30 8.94
C LYS A 332 -8.80 56.32 8.22
N ASP A 333 -10.10 56.57 8.20
CA ASP A 333 -11.07 55.70 7.53
C ASP A 333 -10.83 55.66 6.01
N GLY A 334 -10.45 56.80 5.42
CA GLY A 334 -10.03 56.90 4.02
C GLY A 334 -8.78 56.06 3.74
N ALA A 335 -7.78 56.11 4.62
CA ALA A 335 -6.55 55.32 4.51
C ALA A 335 -6.82 53.81 4.61
N GLU A 336 -7.69 53.38 5.53
CA GLU A 336 -8.11 51.97 5.65
C GLU A 336 -8.80 51.47 4.38
N ARG A 337 -9.72 52.25 3.80
CA ARG A 337 -10.36 51.92 2.52
C ARG A 337 -9.37 51.88 1.35
N ASN A 338 -8.42 52.82 1.31
CA ASN A 338 -7.37 52.85 0.29
C ASN A 338 -6.42 51.64 0.40
N LEU A 339 -6.15 51.16 1.61
CA LEU A 339 -5.38 49.93 1.84
C LEU A 339 -6.12 48.71 1.27
N ILE A 340 -7.42 48.59 1.49
CA ILE A 340 -8.26 47.52 0.90
C ILE A 340 -8.15 47.55 -0.63
N ARG A 341 -8.37 48.72 -1.26
CA ARG A 341 -8.28 48.89 -2.73
C ARG A 341 -6.93 48.48 -3.29
N THR A 342 -5.86 48.95 -2.65
CA THR A 342 -4.48 48.68 -3.09
C THR A 342 -4.15 47.19 -2.95
N THR A 343 -4.62 46.56 -1.87
CA THR A 343 -4.38 45.14 -1.63
C THR A 343 -5.15 44.26 -2.60
N LEU A 344 -6.42 44.58 -2.90
CA LEU A 344 -7.21 43.88 -3.93
C LEU A 344 -6.54 43.96 -5.31
N LYS A 345 -6.14 45.17 -5.74
CA LYS A 345 -5.45 45.38 -7.03
C LYS A 345 -4.12 44.62 -7.12
N LYS A 346 -3.46 44.39 -5.98
CA LYS A 346 -2.23 43.59 -5.90
C LYS A 346 -2.51 42.08 -5.90
N ALA A 347 -3.63 41.67 -5.29
CA ALA A 347 -3.95 40.25 -5.09
C ALA A 347 -4.52 39.56 -6.33
N PHE A 348 -5.30 40.25 -7.16
CA PHE A 348 -5.96 39.69 -8.35
C PHE A 348 -5.26 40.08 -9.66
N GLU A 349 -5.27 39.18 -10.65
CA GLU A 349 -4.78 39.44 -12.02
C GLU A 349 -5.52 40.61 -12.68
N SER A 350 -6.83 40.70 -12.46
CA SER A 350 -7.65 41.84 -12.88
C SER A 350 -8.90 41.99 -12.01
N ILE A 351 -9.45 43.20 -11.98
CA ILE A 351 -10.75 43.49 -11.36
C ILE A 351 -11.62 44.15 -12.43
N THR A 352 -12.84 43.65 -12.61
CA THR A 352 -13.78 44.17 -13.63
C THR A 352 -15.15 44.36 -13.02
N PHE A 353 -15.80 45.47 -13.37
CA PHE A 353 -17.16 45.77 -12.91
C PHE A 353 -18.17 45.39 -14.01
N HIS A 354 -19.26 44.75 -13.61
CA HIS A 354 -20.40 44.49 -14.49
C HIS A 354 -21.69 44.88 -13.80
N THR A 355 -22.63 45.46 -14.54
CA THR A 355 -23.94 45.86 -14.02
C THR A 355 -25.04 45.09 -14.73
N MET A 356 -25.97 44.52 -13.97
CA MET A 356 -27.09 43.75 -14.50
C MET A 356 -28.42 44.36 -14.07
N PRO A 357 -29.39 44.52 -15.00
CA PRO A 357 -30.75 44.91 -14.64
C PRO A 357 -31.41 43.85 -13.75
N SER A 358 -32.58 44.19 -13.24
CA SER A 358 -33.44 43.23 -12.56
C SER A 358 -33.85 42.10 -13.52
N PRO A 359 -33.76 40.82 -13.10
CA PRO A 359 -34.14 39.68 -13.93
C PRO A 359 -35.63 39.66 -14.27
N HIS A 360 -36.50 40.21 -13.41
CA HIS A 360 -37.95 40.21 -13.61
C HIS A 360 -38.63 41.33 -12.80
N ALA A 361 -39.81 41.80 -13.23
CA ALA A 361 -40.53 42.87 -12.53
C ALA A 361 -41.11 42.43 -11.17
N ASN A 362 -41.37 41.13 -10.99
CA ASN A 362 -41.98 40.55 -9.78
C ASN A 362 -41.10 39.44 -9.20
N ILE A 363 -39.95 39.80 -8.61
CA ILE A 363 -39.00 38.84 -7.99
C ILE A 363 -39.53 38.33 -6.64
N GLU A 364 -40.44 39.07 -6.01
CA GLU A 364 -40.96 38.79 -4.66
C GLU A 364 -41.88 37.55 -4.57
N ARG A 365 -42.34 36.99 -5.71
CA ARG A 365 -43.33 35.90 -5.75
C ARG A 365 -42.76 34.49 -5.87
N GLY A 366 -41.43 34.32 -5.90
CA GLY A 366 -40.78 33.01 -5.97
C GLY A 366 -39.61 32.96 -6.95
N ALA A 367 -39.07 31.75 -7.16
CA ALA A 367 -37.99 31.54 -8.13
C ALA A 367 -38.43 31.90 -9.55
N VAL A 368 -37.68 32.80 -10.20
CA VAL A 368 -37.94 33.22 -11.59
C VAL A 368 -37.33 32.16 -12.52
N PRO A 369 -38.11 31.50 -13.40
CA PRO A 369 -37.53 30.58 -14.39
C PRO A 369 -36.75 31.37 -15.45
N LEU A 370 -35.69 30.79 -16.01
CA LEU A 370 -34.85 31.46 -17.01
C LEU A 370 -35.62 31.87 -18.27
N SER A 371 -36.71 31.16 -18.60
CA SER A 371 -37.59 31.52 -19.71
C SER A 371 -38.38 32.80 -19.51
N ALA A 372 -38.54 33.26 -18.26
CA ALA A 372 -39.32 34.45 -17.90
C ALA A 372 -38.46 35.69 -17.61
N VAL A 373 -37.14 35.60 -17.76
CA VAL A 373 -36.25 36.74 -17.51
C VAL A 373 -36.39 37.81 -18.60
N THR A 374 -36.11 39.06 -18.26
CA THR A 374 -36.20 40.16 -19.20
C THR A 374 -35.17 40.05 -20.35
N PRO A 375 -35.48 40.57 -21.55
CA PRO A 375 -34.52 40.63 -22.65
C PRO A 375 -33.25 41.40 -22.29
N GLU A 376 -33.37 42.48 -21.52
CA GLU A 376 -32.24 43.30 -21.06
C GLU A 376 -31.33 42.51 -20.11
N PHE A 377 -31.91 41.72 -19.21
CA PHE A 377 -31.16 40.80 -18.35
C PHE A 377 -30.43 39.75 -19.17
N SER A 378 -31.11 39.14 -20.15
CA SER A 378 -30.53 38.14 -21.04
C SER A 378 -29.35 38.69 -21.85
N ALA A 379 -29.48 39.91 -22.38
CA ALA A 379 -28.40 40.58 -23.10
C ALA A 379 -27.19 40.88 -22.20
N SER A 380 -27.44 41.36 -20.97
CA SER A 380 -26.38 41.61 -19.98
C SER A 380 -25.70 40.31 -19.52
N LEU A 381 -26.47 39.23 -19.35
CA LEU A 381 -25.95 37.89 -19.04
C LEU A 381 -25.05 37.36 -20.17
N GLY A 382 -25.44 37.58 -21.44
CA GLY A 382 -24.61 37.25 -22.60
C GLY A 382 -23.31 38.06 -22.69
N GLN A 383 -23.31 39.32 -22.24
CA GLN A 383 -22.08 40.11 -22.09
C GLN A 383 -21.18 39.55 -20.99
N LEU A 384 -21.75 39.26 -19.82
CA LEU A 384 -21.02 38.67 -18.69
C LEU A 384 -20.38 37.32 -19.06
N ARG A 385 -21.12 36.45 -19.75
CA ARG A 385 -20.58 35.17 -20.26
C ARG A 385 -19.37 35.37 -21.18
N ARG A 386 -19.41 36.35 -22.08
CA ARG A 386 -18.28 36.65 -22.98
C ARG A 386 -17.04 37.13 -22.22
N ILE A 387 -17.22 37.97 -21.19
CA ILE A 387 -16.11 38.41 -20.31
C ILE A 387 -15.50 37.20 -19.61
N ILE A 388 -16.33 36.37 -18.97
CA ILE A 388 -15.89 35.16 -18.26
C ILE A 388 -15.17 34.20 -19.23
N ALA A 389 -15.76 33.94 -20.40
CA ALA A 389 -15.18 33.05 -21.40
C ALA A 389 -13.80 33.55 -21.88
N GLY A 390 -13.62 34.86 -22.03
CA GLY A 390 -12.31 35.46 -22.34
C GLY A 390 -11.23 35.12 -21.32
N TYR A 391 -11.56 35.13 -20.02
CA TYR A 391 -10.63 34.71 -18.96
C TYR A 391 -10.39 33.20 -18.95
N LEU A 392 -11.44 32.41 -19.21
CA LEU A 392 -11.38 30.95 -19.24
C LEU A 392 -10.70 30.37 -20.48
N ALA A 393 -10.39 31.20 -21.49
CA ALA A 393 -9.63 30.79 -22.67
C ALA A 393 -8.19 30.38 -22.32
N SER A 394 -7.66 30.82 -21.18
CA SER A 394 -6.39 30.40 -20.62
C SER A 394 -6.60 29.49 -19.41
N SER A 395 -5.70 28.55 -19.21
CA SER A 395 -5.73 27.65 -18.07
C SER A 395 -5.30 28.36 -16.78
N HIS A 396 -5.94 28.01 -15.67
CA HIS A 396 -5.50 28.45 -14.35
C HIS A 396 -4.18 27.82 -13.97
N THR A 397 -3.38 28.54 -13.19
CA THR A 397 -2.13 28.03 -12.65
C THR A 397 -2.16 28.01 -11.13
N PHE A 398 -1.53 26.99 -10.54
CA PHE A 398 -1.30 26.87 -9.11
C PHE A 398 0.18 26.62 -8.90
N ALA A 399 0.84 27.47 -8.12
CA ALA A 399 2.30 27.46 -7.97
C ALA A 399 3.04 27.46 -9.33
N LYS A 400 2.57 28.27 -10.28
CA LYS A 400 3.09 28.41 -11.67
C LYS A 400 2.97 27.16 -12.55
N LYS A 401 2.26 26.13 -12.09
CA LYS A 401 1.93 24.96 -12.90
C LYS A 401 0.47 25.02 -13.29
N GLU A 402 0.20 24.73 -14.55
CA GLU A 402 -1.16 24.57 -15.04
C GLU A 402 -1.89 23.47 -14.25
N ILE A 403 -3.15 23.72 -13.88
CA ILE A 403 -3.97 22.70 -13.21
C ILE A 403 -4.68 21.86 -14.27
N ALA A 404 -4.22 20.63 -14.45
CA ALA A 404 -4.81 19.65 -15.35
C ALA A 404 -5.33 18.43 -14.58
N GLY A 405 -6.49 17.92 -15.00
CA GLY A 405 -7.17 16.78 -14.38
C GLY A 405 -7.96 17.13 -13.13
N GLY A 406 -9.15 16.53 -13.02
CA GLY A 406 -10.02 16.81 -11.88
C GLY A 406 -9.56 16.17 -10.58
N GLN A 407 -8.93 14.99 -10.62
CA GLN A 407 -8.30 14.39 -9.43
C GLN A 407 -7.26 15.36 -8.84
N ARG A 408 -6.40 15.94 -9.67
CA ARG A 408 -5.36 16.89 -9.25
C ARG A 408 -5.96 18.15 -8.62
N MET A 409 -7.02 18.70 -9.21
CA MET A 409 -7.76 19.82 -8.64
C MET A 409 -8.35 19.47 -7.27
N ASN A 410 -8.94 18.28 -7.13
CA ASN A 410 -9.49 17.81 -5.87
C ASN A 410 -8.40 17.62 -4.80
N ASP A 411 -7.23 17.10 -5.17
CA ASP A 411 -6.09 16.94 -4.27
C ASP A 411 -5.56 18.30 -3.81
N ILE A 412 -5.51 19.31 -4.71
CA ILE A 412 -5.14 20.68 -4.38
C ILE A 412 -6.12 21.26 -3.36
N VAL A 413 -7.43 21.17 -3.60
CA VAL A 413 -8.45 21.65 -2.65
C VAL A 413 -8.34 20.92 -1.31
N GLY A 414 -8.07 19.61 -1.31
CA GLY A 414 -7.81 18.82 -0.11
C GLY A 414 -6.58 19.28 0.67
N GLY A 415 -5.47 19.50 -0.03
CA GLY A 415 -4.22 20.03 0.53
C GLY A 415 -4.39 21.43 1.11
N LEU A 416 -5.12 22.31 0.41
CA LEU A 416 -5.44 23.67 0.89
C LEU A 416 -6.29 23.61 2.17
N CYS A 417 -7.34 22.79 2.19
CA CYS A 417 -8.16 22.60 3.39
C CYS A 417 -7.30 22.13 4.56
N LYS A 418 -6.40 21.16 4.34
CA LYS A 418 -5.47 20.66 5.36
C LYS A 418 -4.55 21.77 5.88
N SER A 419 -3.88 22.52 5.00
CA SER A 419 -2.99 23.62 5.39
C SER A 419 -3.72 24.73 6.16
N ILE A 420 -4.92 25.12 5.72
CA ILE A 420 -5.76 26.10 6.43
C ILE A 420 -6.19 25.56 7.81
N ASN A 421 -6.47 24.26 7.92
CA ASN A 421 -6.86 23.64 9.18
C ASN A 421 -5.71 23.58 10.19
N GLU A 422 -4.50 23.32 9.74
CA GLU A 422 -3.33 23.11 10.61
C GLU A 422 -2.61 24.43 10.94
N THR A 423 -2.44 25.31 9.96
CA THR A 423 -1.55 26.49 10.10
C THR A 423 -2.26 27.82 9.89
N GLY A 424 -3.47 27.81 9.30
CA GLY A 424 -4.19 29.02 8.91
C GLY A 424 -3.55 29.82 7.77
N LYS A 425 -2.39 29.40 7.27
CA LYS A 425 -1.65 29.99 6.14
C LYS A 425 -1.49 28.97 5.01
N ILE A 426 -1.23 29.45 3.81
CA ILE A 426 -1.07 28.62 2.62
C ILE A 426 0.22 29.00 1.90
N CYS A 427 1.02 27.99 1.56
CA CYS A 427 2.14 28.11 0.64
C CYS A 427 1.83 27.19 -0.56
N PRO A 428 1.36 27.73 -1.71
CA PRO A 428 0.97 26.90 -2.85
C PRO A 428 2.05 25.89 -3.32
N PRO A 429 3.35 26.27 -3.40
CA PRO A 429 4.41 25.31 -3.71
C PRO A 429 4.50 24.14 -2.73
N SER A 430 4.44 24.42 -1.42
CA SER A 430 4.52 23.38 -0.38
C SER A 430 3.29 22.47 -0.38
N VAL A 431 2.10 23.00 -0.69
CA VAL A 431 0.89 22.17 -0.87
C VAL A 431 1.09 21.22 -2.05
N LEU A 432 1.61 21.71 -3.17
CA LEU A 432 1.83 20.90 -4.36
C LEU A 432 2.87 19.81 -4.14
N GLU A 433 3.97 20.15 -3.46
CA GLU A 433 5.02 19.21 -3.07
C GLU A 433 4.49 18.11 -2.15
N ALA A 434 3.67 18.46 -1.15
CA ALA A 434 3.07 17.48 -0.26
C ALA A 434 2.12 16.51 -0.99
N ILE A 435 1.37 17.00 -1.99
CA ILE A 435 0.52 16.16 -2.84
C ILE A 435 1.37 15.23 -3.71
N ASP A 436 2.43 15.76 -4.31
CA ASP A 436 3.37 15.00 -5.13
C ASP A 436 4.03 13.87 -4.33
N ILE A 437 4.53 14.16 -3.12
CA ILE A 437 5.09 13.16 -2.20
C ILE A 437 4.06 12.07 -1.89
N ALA A 438 2.86 12.46 -1.44
CA ALA A 438 1.83 11.49 -1.07
C ALA A 438 1.40 10.58 -2.23
N ARG A 439 1.34 11.12 -3.45
CA ARG A 439 1.04 10.35 -4.66
C ARG A 439 2.16 9.37 -4.98
N VAL A 440 3.41 9.83 -4.95
CA VAL A 440 4.57 8.98 -5.21
C VAL A 440 4.67 7.85 -4.19
N ASP A 441 4.46 8.14 -2.90
CA ASP A 441 4.42 7.12 -1.85
C ASP A 441 3.38 6.04 -2.13
N GLN A 442 2.19 6.44 -2.61
CA GLN A 442 1.14 5.50 -3.00
C GLN A 442 1.57 4.60 -4.17
N GLU A 443 2.27 5.17 -5.16
CA GLU A 443 2.79 4.41 -6.30
C GLU A 443 3.93 3.46 -5.89
N VAL A 444 4.80 3.85 -4.95
CA VAL A 444 5.80 2.95 -4.36
C VAL A 444 5.11 1.74 -3.70
N GLN A 445 4.07 1.96 -2.90
CA GLN A 445 3.35 0.83 -2.27
C GLN A 445 2.67 -0.06 -3.31
N ARG A 446 2.05 0.52 -4.34
CA ARG A 446 1.42 -0.25 -5.43
C ARG A 446 2.45 -1.09 -6.19
N ALA A 447 3.61 -0.52 -6.53
CA ALA A 447 4.70 -1.21 -7.18
C ALA A 447 5.22 -2.39 -6.35
N LEU A 448 5.31 -2.23 -5.03
CA LEU A 448 5.73 -3.32 -4.12
C LEU A 448 4.71 -4.45 -4.05
N VAL A 449 3.41 -4.15 -4.06
CA VAL A 449 2.35 -5.16 -4.10
C VAL A 449 2.39 -5.93 -5.43
N GLU A 450 2.58 -5.24 -6.54
CA GLU A 450 2.71 -5.90 -7.85
C GLU A 450 3.99 -6.74 -7.94
N PHE A 451 5.10 -6.27 -7.35
CA PHE A 451 6.34 -7.05 -7.23
C PHE A 451 6.08 -8.36 -6.49
N ASP A 452 5.45 -8.29 -5.30
CA ASP A 452 5.13 -9.49 -4.51
C ASP A 452 4.18 -10.44 -5.25
N LYS A 453 3.22 -9.90 -6.00
CA LYS A 453 2.30 -10.68 -6.82
C LYS A 453 3.02 -11.40 -7.97
N MET A 454 3.92 -10.72 -8.68
CA MET A 454 4.75 -11.33 -9.73
C MET A 454 5.63 -12.46 -9.17
N LEU A 455 6.27 -12.21 -8.02
CA LEU A 455 7.04 -13.25 -7.34
C LEU A 455 6.14 -14.41 -6.92
N GLY A 456 4.96 -14.14 -6.37
CA GLY A 456 3.99 -15.16 -6.00
C GLY A 456 3.55 -16.03 -7.18
N SER A 457 3.29 -15.43 -8.35
CA SER A 457 2.92 -16.19 -9.55
C SER A 457 4.06 -17.02 -10.12
N THR A 458 5.29 -16.48 -10.12
CA THR A 458 6.44 -17.16 -10.71
C THR A 458 6.98 -18.27 -9.82
N PHE A 459 7.01 -18.06 -8.50
CA PHE A 459 7.62 -18.99 -7.55
C PHE A 459 6.60 -19.84 -6.78
N GLY A 460 5.32 -19.46 -6.74
CA GLY A 460 4.28 -20.18 -5.99
C GLY A 460 3.87 -21.51 -6.64
N GLY A 461 4.05 -21.64 -7.94
CA GLY A 461 3.75 -22.86 -8.70
C GLY A 461 4.94 -23.79 -8.90
N HIS A 462 6.13 -23.53 -8.32
CA HIS A 462 7.32 -24.34 -8.60
C HIS A 462 8.04 -24.72 -7.30
N PHE A 463 8.44 -26.00 -7.21
CA PHE A 463 9.25 -26.45 -6.07
C PHE A 463 10.61 -25.75 -6.09
N ALA A 464 11.37 -25.84 -7.19
CA ALA A 464 12.63 -25.11 -7.34
C ALA A 464 12.80 -24.62 -8.78
N LEU A 465 13.42 -23.46 -8.95
CA LEU A 465 13.89 -22.94 -10.24
C LEU A 465 15.42 -23.02 -10.32
N SER A 466 15.96 -23.04 -11.54
CA SER A 466 17.41 -22.88 -11.73
C SER A 466 17.88 -21.50 -11.27
N THR A 467 19.17 -21.32 -11.03
CA THR A 467 19.76 -20.01 -10.69
C THR A 467 19.53 -19.00 -11.83
N LEU A 468 19.65 -19.43 -13.09
CA LEU A 468 19.39 -18.57 -14.25
C LEU A 468 17.92 -18.15 -14.34
N GLU A 469 16.99 -19.08 -14.16
CA GLU A 469 15.54 -18.79 -14.16
C GLU A 469 15.18 -17.86 -12.99
N THR A 470 15.75 -18.11 -11.80
CA THR A 470 15.52 -17.28 -10.61
C THR A 470 15.98 -15.84 -10.85
N ASN A 471 17.20 -15.64 -11.35
CA ASN A 471 17.75 -14.30 -11.60
C ASN A 471 16.98 -13.58 -12.72
N THR A 472 16.67 -14.28 -13.82
CA THR A 472 15.87 -13.72 -14.92
C THR A 472 14.50 -13.26 -14.41
N ALA A 473 13.79 -14.09 -13.64
CA ALA A 473 12.49 -13.73 -13.09
C ALA A 473 12.55 -12.53 -12.13
N LEU A 474 13.59 -12.45 -11.30
CA LEU A 474 13.79 -11.32 -10.38
C LEU A 474 14.07 -10.02 -11.14
N ASP A 475 14.93 -10.07 -12.17
CA ASP A 475 15.29 -8.90 -12.98
C ASP A 475 14.12 -8.43 -13.84
N GLU A 476 13.34 -9.35 -14.41
CA GLU A 476 12.10 -9.02 -15.11
C GLU A 476 11.08 -8.36 -14.20
N ALA A 477 10.85 -8.91 -13.00
CA ALA A 477 9.95 -8.33 -12.01
C ALA A 477 10.40 -6.93 -11.59
N ARG A 478 11.70 -6.73 -11.30
CA ARG A 478 12.30 -5.43 -10.98
C ARG A 478 12.08 -4.42 -12.11
N LYS A 479 12.43 -4.79 -13.33
CA LYS A 479 12.29 -3.92 -14.50
C LYS A 479 10.83 -3.54 -14.72
N HIS A 480 9.92 -4.49 -14.57
CA HIS A 480 8.49 -4.26 -14.73
C HIS A 480 7.96 -3.22 -13.74
N VAL A 481 8.26 -3.37 -12.44
CA VAL A 481 7.74 -2.46 -11.41
C VAL A 481 8.37 -1.07 -11.50
N LEU A 482 9.67 -0.97 -11.85
CA LEU A 482 10.32 0.32 -12.07
C LEU A 482 9.77 1.04 -13.31
N GLN A 483 9.46 0.31 -14.38
CA GLN A 483 8.85 0.88 -15.58
C GLN A 483 7.41 1.35 -15.28
N GLN A 484 6.61 0.56 -14.57
CA GLN A 484 5.26 0.96 -14.16
C GLN A 484 5.30 2.19 -13.25
N PHE A 485 6.19 2.22 -12.27
CA PHE A 485 6.38 3.36 -11.38
C PHE A 485 6.74 4.63 -12.15
N SER A 486 7.64 4.52 -13.13
CA SER A 486 8.05 5.67 -13.95
C SER A 486 6.89 6.26 -14.76
N VAL A 487 6.02 5.41 -15.34
CA VAL A 487 4.83 5.85 -16.06
C VAL A 487 3.79 6.45 -15.11
N ALA A 488 3.55 5.83 -13.96
CA ALA A 488 2.55 6.30 -12.99
C ALA A 488 2.94 7.64 -12.33
N SER A 489 4.24 7.91 -12.25
CA SER A 489 4.82 9.13 -11.67
C SER A 489 4.99 10.27 -12.68
N GLU A 490 4.51 10.11 -13.92
CA GLU A 490 4.57 11.16 -14.92
C GLU A 490 3.82 12.43 -14.46
N GLY A 491 4.43 13.59 -14.68
CA GLY A 491 3.93 14.90 -14.25
C GLY A 491 4.33 15.35 -12.84
N ILE A 492 5.06 14.52 -12.09
CA ILE A 492 5.58 14.84 -10.76
C ILE A 492 6.99 15.45 -10.86
N SER A 493 7.40 16.24 -9.85
CA SER A 493 8.75 16.81 -9.78
C SER A 493 9.83 15.73 -9.84
N VAL A 494 10.82 15.90 -10.74
CA VAL A 494 11.89 14.92 -10.98
C VAL A 494 12.65 14.55 -9.70
N GLY A 495 12.95 15.53 -8.82
CA GLY A 495 13.64 15.25 -7.57
C GLY A 495 12.88 14.29 -6.66
N ILE A 496 11.56 14.48 -6.52
CA ILE A 496 10.69 13.62 -5.69
C ILE A 496 10.61 12.21 -6.28
N VAL A 497 10.51 12.11 -7.62
CA VAL A 497 10.44 10.83 -8.31
C VAL A 497 11.74 10.03 -8.18
N GLU A 498 12.90 10.68 -8.31
CA GLU A 498 14.19 10.00 -8.16
C GLU A 498 14.43 9.53 -6.73
N ASP A 499 14.10 10.33 -5.71
CA ASP A 499 14.22 9.94 -4.31
C ASP A 499 13.35 8.70 -4.00
N ALA A 500 12.11 8.69 -4.48
CA ALA A 500 11.20 7.56 -4.27
C ALA A 500 11.52 6.34 -5.14
N LYS A 501 12.05 6.53 -6.35
CA LYS A 501 12.56 5.43 -7.17
C LYS A 501 13.69 4.72 -6.44
N LYS A 502 14.60 5.49 -5.84
CA LYS A 502 15.67 4.94 -5.00
C LYS A 502 15.09 4.19 -3.80
N GLU A 503 14.09 4.72 -3.11
CA GLU A 503 13.41 4.00 -2.02
C GLU A 503 12.79 2.67 -2.52
N LEU A 504 12.14 2.68 -3.68
CA LEU A 504 11.57 1.48 -4.28
C LEU A 504 12.65 0.43 -4.58
N GLU A 505 13.79 0.84 -5.16
CA GLU A 505 14.95 -0.04 -5.41
C GLU A 505 15.53 -0.61 -4.10
N ASP A 506 15.67 0.22 -3.06
CA ASP A 506 16.15 -0.16 -1.73
C ASP A 506 15.21 -1.15 -1.03
N ARG A 507 13.89 -1.10 -1.30
CA ARG A 507 12.89 -2.02 -0.72
C ARG A 507 12.69 -3.29 -1.52
N VAL A 508 12.88 -3.25 -2.84
CA VAL A 508 12.79 -4.42 -3.73
C VAL A 508 14.03 -5.31 -3.60
N SER A 509 15.21 -4.73 -3.39
CA SER A 509 16.48 -5.48 -3.36
C SER A 509 16.53 -6.55 -2.26
N PRO A 510 16.21 -6.27 -0.98
CA PRO A 510 16.21 -7.28 0.08
C PRO A 510 15.19 -8.39 -0.14
N LYS A 511 14.02 -8.06 -0.73
CA LYS A 511 12.98 -9.06 -1.05
C LYS A 511 13.49 -10.05 -2.10
N ALA A 512 14.14 -9.55 -3.15
CA ALA A 512 14.74 -10.39 -4.18
C ALA A 512 15.83 -11.33 -3.60
N GLU A 513 16.66 -10.84 -2.67
CA GLU A 513 17.66 -11.67 -1.99
C GLU A 513 17.04 -12.79 -1.15
N VAL A 514 15.93 -12.52 -0.46
CA VAL A 514 15.21 -13.55 0.32
C VAL A 514 14.66 -14.62 -0.61
N VAL A 515 14.06 -14.23 -1.75
CA VAL A 515 13.58 -15.19 -2.75
C VAL A 515 14.72 -16.03 -3.32
N SER A 516 15.85 -15.41 -3.66
CA SER A 516 17.02 -16.11 -4.18
C SER A 516 17.56 -17.15 -3.20
N ARG A 517 17.74 -16.78 -1.92
CA ARG A 517 18.16 -17.70 -0.84
C ARG A 517 17.16 -18.83 -0.60
N ASN A 518 15.87 -18.54 -0.68
CA ASN A 518 14.83 -19.56 -0.56
C ASN A 518 14.92 -20.57 -1.71
N GLN A 519 15.11 -20.10 -2.96
CA GLN A 519 15.27 -20.99 -4.11
C GLN A 519 16.54 -21.84 -4.02
N GLU A 520 17.65 -21.26 -3.54
CA GLU A 520 18.88 -22.01 -3.28
C GLU A 520 18.66 -23.12 -2.24
N SER A 521 17.97 -22.82 -1.15
CA SER A 521 17.61 -23.82 -0.13
C SER A 521 16.75 -24.94 -0.70
N LYS A 522 15.77 -24.61 -1.54
CA LYS A 522 14.92 -25.60 -2.22
C LYS A 522 15.70 -26.44 -3.25
N ARG A 523 16.67 -25.86 -3.96
CA ARG A 523 17.59 -26.61 -4.84
C ARG A 523 18.44 -27.59 -4.03
N HIS A 524 18.96 -27.19 -2.87
CA HIS A 524 19.69 -28.09 -1.98
C HIS A 524 18.82 -29.24 -1.45
N GLU A 525 17.57 -28.95 -1.07
CA GLU A 525 16.61 -29.97 -0.67
C GLU A 525 16.33 -30.96 -1.83
N LEU A 526 16.07 -30.44 -3.03
CA LEU A 526 15.84 -31.25 -4.22
C LEU A 526 17.03 -32.15 -4.54
N LYS A 527 18.26 -31.61 -4.49
CA LYS A 527 19.50 -32.37 -4.67
C LYS A 527 19.64 -33.49 -3.65
N SER A 528 19.28 -33.22 -2.39
CA SER A 528 19.32 -34.21 -1.32
C SER A 528 18.31 -35.34 -1.54
N ARG A 529 17.10 -35.00 -1.99
CA ARG A 529 16.06 -35.98 -2.37
C ARG A 529 16.50 -36.84 -3.56
N MET A 530 17.07 -36.24 -4.60
CA MET A 530 17.61 -36.97 -5.76
C MET A 530 18.68 -37.99 -5.33
N ARG A 531 19.60 -37.60 -4.44
CA ARG A 531 20.61 -38.52 -3.89
C ARG A 531 19.98 -39.66 -3.08
N ALA A 532 18.98 -39.38 -2.26
CA ALA A 532 18.29 -40.40 -1.48
C ALA A 532 17.61 -41.44 -2.38
N ILE A 533 16.97 -41.00 -3.47
CA ILE A 533 16.38 -41.90 -4.48
C ILE A 533 17.48 -42.75 -5.15
N ALA A 534 18.60 -42.13 -5.55
CA ALA A 534 19.73 -42.86 -6.13
C ALA A 534 20.30 -43.93 -5.19
N CYS A 535 20.49 -43.63 -3.90
CA CYS A 535 20.91 -44.61 -2.90
C CYS A 535 19.88 -45.73 -2.68
N GLY A 536 18.58 -45.43 -2.77
CA GLY A 536 17.53 -46.44 -2.71
C GLY A 536 17.62 -47.43 -3.88
N HIS A 537 17.84 -46.92 -5.09
CA HIS A 537 18.07 -47.75 -6.28
C HIS A 537 19.37 -48.55 -6.20
N GLU A 538 20.45 -47.98 -5.67
CA GLU A 538 21.69 -48.72 -5.39
C GLU A 538 21.45 -49.91 -4.45
N ALA A 539 20.71 -49.70 -3.35
CA ALA A 539 20.36 -50.76 -2.41
C ALA A 539 19.53 -51.87 -3.09
N ASN A 540 18.58 -51.50 -3.96
CA ASN A 540 17.77 -52.45 -4.73
C ASN A 540 18.64 -53.27 -5.72
N VAL A 541 19.60 -52.63 -6.40
CA VAL A 541 20.59 -53.32 -7.26
C VAL A 541 21.38 -54.32 -6.42
N ALA A 542 21.90 -53.91 -5.27
CA ALA A 542 22.69 -54.76 -4.39
C ALA A 542 21.88 -55.96 -3.86
N GLU A 543 20.61 -55.76 -3.52
CA GLU A 543 19.71 -56.83 -3.08
C GLU A 543 19.41 -57.83 -4.21
N LYS A 544 19.02 -57.35 -5.40
CA LYS A 544 18.73 -58.22 -6.54
C LYS A 544 19.97 -58.96 -7.04
N ALA A 545 21.15 -58.33 -6.98
CA ALA A 545 22.41 -58.98 -7.29
C ALA A 545 22.69 -60.19 -6.38
N ARG A 546 22.33 -60.13 -5.09
CA ARG A 546 22.49 -61.27 -4.16
C ARG A 546 21.58 -62.46 -4.51
N ALA A 547 20.51 -62.24 -5.26
CA ALA A 547 19.61 -63.30 -5.72
C ALA A 547 20.11 -64.04 -6.96
N PHE A 548 21.30 -63.70 -7.50
CA PHE A 548 21.87 -64.38 -8.64
C PHE A 548 22.20 -65.84 -8.31
N SER A 549 21.91 -66.74 -9.23
CA SER A 549 22.18 -68.18 -9.09
C SER A 549 23.66 -68.49 -9.36
N LEU A 550 24.52 -68.26 -8.37
CA LEU A 550 25.96 -68.47 -8.46
C LEU A 550 26.34 -69.98 -8.30
N PRO A 551 27.41 -70.47 -8.95
CA PRO A 551 28.35 -69.73 -9.79
C PRO A 551 27.89 -69.58 -11.25
N LEU A 552 28.21 -68.43 -11.86
CA LEU A 552 27.96 -68.08 -13.26
C LEU A 552 29.28 -67.91 -14.03
N ASP A 553 29.24 -68.16 -15.35
CA ASP A 553 30.33 -67.77 -16.26
C ASP A 553 30.57 -66.25 -16.19
N GLN A 554 31.82 -65.82 -16.30
CA GLN A 554 32.20 -64.40 -16.13
C GLN A 554 31.45 -63.50 -17.13
N ASN A 555 31.25 -63.93 -18.38
CA ASN A 555 30.55 -63.13 -19.38
C ASN A 555 29.06 -63.04 -19.07
N VAL A 556 28.46 -64.16 -18.63
CA VAL A 556 27.04 -64.22 -18.23
C VAL A 556 26.79 -63.35 -16.99
N LEU A 557 27.73 -63.33 -16.04
CA LEU A 557 27.66 -62.47 -14.86
C LEU A 557 27.69 -60.98 -15.25
N GLU A 558 28.61 -60.59 -16.15
CA GLU A 558 28.70 -59.20 -16.60
C GLU A 558 27.47 -58.77 -17.40
N ASP A 559 26.93 -59.62 -18.27
CA ASP A 559 25.71 -59.33 -19.02
C ASP A 559 24.51 -59.14 -18.09
N GLN A 560 24.32 -60.05 -17.12
CA GLN A 560 23.24 -59.94 -16.14
C GLN A 560 23.39 -58.72 -15.24
N TRP A 561 24.62 -58.37 -14.84
CA TRP A 561 24.91 -57.16 -14.08
C TRP A 561 24.58 -55.89 -14.88
N ASN A 562 25.08 -55.80 -16.10
CA ASN A 562 24.85 -54.65 -16.98
C ASN A 562 23.35 -54.45 -17.27
N GLN A 563 22.61 -55.54 -17.47
CA GLN A 563 21.16 -55.49 -17.67
C GLN A 563 20.42 -55.01 -16.40
N LEU A 564 20.81 -55.50 -15.23
CA LEU A 564 20.23 -55.07 -13.95
C LEU A 564 20.46 -53.58 -13.69
N VAL A 565 21.71 -53.11 -13.86
CA VAL A 565 22.09 -51.71 -13.68
C VAL A 565 21.35 -50.82 -14.69
N ALA A 566 21.27 -51.22 -15.96
CA ALA A 566 20.56 -50.45 -16.99
C ALA A 566 19.06 -50.32 -16.69
N SER A 567 18.41 -51.39 -16.22
CA SER A 567 16.98 -51.36 -15.84
C SER A 567 16.73 -50.40 -14.69
N HIS A 568 17.51 -50.50 -13.61
CA HIS A 568 17.33 -49.63 -12.44
C HIS A 568 17.75 -48.19 -12.68
N PHE A 569 18.74 -47.95 -13.55
CA PHE A 569 19.04 -46.59 -13.97
C PHE A 569 17.87 -45.95 -14.74
N GLY A 570 17.17 -46.72 -15.57
CA GLY A 570 15.96 -46.24 -16.26
C GLY A 570 14.81 -45.89 -15.30
N GLU A 571 14.61 -46.71 -14.25
CA GLU A 571 13.64 -46.41 -13.18
C GLU A 571 14.06 -45.17 -12.37
N LEU A 572 15.33 -45.05 -12.00
CA LEU A 572 15.89 -43.87 -11.33
C LEU A 572 15.66 -42.58 -12.16
N GLU A 573 15.86 -42.64 -13.47
CA GLU A 573 15.62 -41.52 -14.38
C GLU A 573 14.15 -41.11 -14.39
N LEU A 574 13.22 -42.07 -14.36
CA LEU A 574 11.78 -41.79 -14.27
C LEU A 574 11.40 -41.18 -12.91
N ASP A 575 11.91 -41.71 -11.81
CA ASP A 575 11.63 -41.20 -10.46
C ASP A 575 12.14 -39.76 -10.29
N ILE A 576 13.35 -39.48 -10.80
CA ILE A 576 13.92 -38.14 -10.74
C ILE A 576 13.19 -37.17 -11.67
N LYS A 577 12.78 -37.61 -12.85
CA LYS A 577 11.91 -36.80 -13.72
C LYS A 577 10.60 -36.50 -13.01
N SER A 578 9.94 -37.50 -12.40
CA SER A 578 8.70 -37.32 -11.62
C SER A 578 8.91 -36.32 -10.48
N LEU A 579 10.00 -36.42 -9.73
CA LEU A 579 10.29 -35.50 -8.63
C LEU A 579 10.42 -34.04 -9.08
N VAL A 580 10.98 -33.82 -10.28
CA VAL A 580 11.16 -32.49 -10.86
C VAL A 580 9.88 -31.99 -11.54
N THR A 581 9.00 -32.87 -12.01
CA THR A 581 7.74 -32.51 -12.72
C THR A 581 6.49 -32.51 -11.83
N GLU A 582 6.44 -33.26 -10.72
CA GLU A 582 5.26 -33.38 -9.82
C GLU A 582 4.80 -32.05 -9.22
N ASN A 583 5.62 -31.01 -9.31
CA ASN A 583 5.33 -29.69 -8.77
C ASN A 583 5.16 -28.61 -9.84
N THR A 584 4.87 -28.94 -11.11
CA THR A 584 4.50 -27.95 -12.13
C THR A 584 2.98 -27.94 -12.37
N PRO A 585 2.26 -26.83 -12.05
CA PRO A 585 0.79 -26.77 -12.13
C PRO A 585 0.23 -26.83 -13.55
N THR A 586 1.07 -26.80 -14.58
CA THR A 586 0.64 -26.71 -15.99
C THR A 586 0.60 -28.04 -16.74
N GLY A 587 0.86 -29.19 -16.09
CA GLY A 587 0.70 -30.51 -16.71
C GLY A 587 1.54 -30.76 -17.97
N GLY A 588 2.51 -29.87 -18.23
CA GLY A 588 3.43 -29.98 -19.36
C GLY A 588 4.63 -30.84 -18.98
N GLU A 589 4.87 -31.89 -19.74
CA GLU A 589 5.98 -32.85 -19.65
C GLU A 589 7.37 -32.24 -19.93
N PHE A 590 7.55 -30.93 -19.72
CA PHE A 590 8.81 -30.26 -19.98
C PHE A 590 9.77 -30.45 -18.80
N VAL A 591 10.65 -31.43 -18.94
CA VAL A 591 11.78 -31.64 -18.02
C VAL A 591 12.73 -30.45 -18.14
N ARG A 592 12.96 -29.73 -17.04
CA ARG A 592 13.86 -28.58 -17.00
C ARG A 592 15.32 -29.03 -17.00
N THR A 593 15.89 -29.15 -18.19
CA THR A 593 17.29 -29.56 -18.39
C THR A 593 18.29 -28.66 -17.66
N ASP A 594 18.05 -27.35 -17.61
CA ASP A 594 18.98 -26.41 -16.96
C ASP A 594 19.04 -26.63 -15.44
N LEU A 595 17.89 -26.86 -14.81
CA LEU A 595 17.81 -27.19 -13.39
C LEU A 595 18.48 -28.55 -13.12
N LEU A 596 18.22 -29.56 -13.94
CA LEU A 596 18.86 -30.86 -13.80
C LEU A 596 20.39 -30.77 -13.93
N ASN A 597 20.89 -30.01 -14.91
CA ASN A 597 22.32 -29.78 -15.08
C ASN A 597 22.93 -29.09 -13.86
N GLU A 598 22.28 -28.06 -13.32
CA GLU A 598 22.73 -27.35 -12.11
C GLU A 598 22.76 -28.25 -10.87
N LEU A 599 21.81 -29.18 -10.75
CA LEU A 599 21.76 -30.15 -9.65
C LEU A 599 22.84 -31.25 -9.79
N GLY A 600 23.51 -31.33 -10.95
CA GLY A 600 24.54 -32.33 -11.27
C GLY A 600 23.98 -33.60 -11.90
N TRP A 601 22.80 -33.55 -12.55
CA TRP A 601 22.16 -34.73 -13.12
C TRP A 601 22.95 -35.38 -14.28
N ALA A 602 23.72 -34.59 -15.03
CA ALA A 602 24.56 -35.12 -16.11
C ALA A 602 25.64 -36.09 -15.59
N ASP A 603 26.09 -35.91 -14.34
CA ASP A 603 27.09 -36.77 -13.71
C ASP A 603 26.48 -38.07 -13.14
N THR A 604 25.16 -38.15 -13.03
CA THR A 604 24.47 -39.22 -12.27
C THR A 604 24.60 -40.60 -12.88
N ARG A 605 24.80 -40.76 -14.20
CA ARG A 605 25.05 -42.10 -14.76
C ARG A 605 26.40 -42.64 -14.34
N LYS A 606 27.41 -41.78 -14.34
CA LYS A 606 28.75 -42.12 -13.87
C LYS A 606 28.73 -42.34 -12.36
N ASP A 607 28.13 -41.41 -11.61
CA ASP A 607 28.01 -41.51 -10.16
C ASP A 607 27.20 -42.74 -9.73
N PHE A 608 26.12 -43.09 -10.44
CA PHE A 608 25.34 -44.30 -10.17
C PHE A 608 26.16 -45.55 -10.43
N ASN A 609 26.90 -45.62 -11.54
CA ASN A 609 27.84 -46.71 -11.80
C ASN A 609 28.91 -46.82 -10.71
N ASP A 610 29.44 -45.70 -10.24
CA ASP A 610 30.42 -45.65 -9.16
C ASP A 610 29.82 -46.09 -7.80
N LEU A 611 28.56 -45.72 -7.51
CA LEU A 611 27.78 -46.18 -6.35
C LEU A 611 27.61 -47.70 -6.39
N VAL A 612 27.12 -48.27 -7.50
CA VAL A 612 26.88 -49.73 -7.59
C VAL A 612 28.15 -50.56 -7.75
N LYS A 613 29.31 -49.93 -8.00
CA LYS A 613 30.61 -50.62 -8.17
C LYS A 613 30.99 -51.48 -6.96
N GLY A 614 30.67 -51.03 -5.75
CA GLY A 614 30.91 -51.80 -4.53
C GLY A 614 30.11 -53.10 -4.49
N ALA A 615 28.83 -53.03 -4.90
CA ALA A 615 27.98 -54.21 -5.04
C ALA A 615 28.45 -55.13 -6.18
N HIS A 616 28.96 -54.58 -7.28
CA HIS A 616 29.56 -55.36 -8.37
C HIS A 616 30.76 -56.19 -7.89
N LEU A 617 31.70 -55.55 -7.18
CA LEU A 617 32.89 -56.20 -6.64
C LEU A 617 32.50 -57.31 -5.64
N SER A 618 31.54 -57.02 -4.76
CA SER A 618 31.02 -58.01 -3.81
C SER A 618 30.40 -59.21 -4.51
N LEU A 619 29.64 -58.99 -5.60
CA LEU A 619 29.05 -60.04 -6.41
C LEU A 619 30.12 -60.89 -7.12
N GLN A 620 31.16 -60.26 -7.66
CA GLN A 620 32.29 -60.97 -8.28
C GLN A 620 33.04 -61.84 -7.26
N GLU A 621 33.25 -61.35 -6.03
CA GLU A 621 33.85 -62.12 -4.94
C GLU A 621 32.98 -63.31 -4.54
N LEU A 622 31.66 -63.11 -4.39
CA LEU A 622 30.71 -64.20 -4.12
C LEU A 622 30.70 -65.23 -5.25
N ASN A 623 30.77 -64.80 -6.52
CA ASN A 623 30.83 -65.71 -7.66
C ASN A 623 32.11 -66.56 -7.66
N ARG A 624 33.26 -65.93 -7.37
CA ARG A 624 34.55 -66.63 -7.23
C ARG A 624 34.52 -67.63 -6.07
N ALA A 625 33.96 -67.25 -4.93
CA ALA A 625 33.82 -68.14 -3.78
C ALA A 625 32.89 -69.33 -4.07
N ALA A 626 31.77 -69.10 -4.77
CA ALA A 626 30.85 -70.15 -5.18
C ALA A 626 31.47 -71.11 -6.22
N ALA A 627 32.24 -70.58 -7.18
CA ALA A 627 32.97 -71.38 -8.16
C ALA A 627 34.03 -72.26 -7.48
N ALA A 628 34.83 -71.66 -6.58
CA ALA A 628 35.80 -72.41 -5.79
C ALA A 628 35.15 -73.48 -4.90
N GLY A 629 33.99 -73.20 -4.30
CA GLY A 629 33.24 -74.18 -3.50
C GLY A 629 32.64 -75.32 -4.33
N LYS A 630 32.25 -75.06 -5.58
CA LYS A 630 31.84 -76.10 -6.52
C LYS A 630 33.01 -76.99 -6.91
N ASP A 631 34.15 -76.39 -7.22
CA ASP A 631 35.39 -77.11 -7.55
C ASP A 631 35.89 -77.95 -6.36
N ASP A 632 35.82 -77.44 -5.12
CA ASP A 632 36.15 -78.17 -3.90
C ASP A 632 35.18 -79.33 -3.63
N ARG A 633 33.89 -79.15 -3.90
CA ARG A 633 32.89 -80.23 -3.78
C ARG A 633 33.12 -81.32 -4.82
N GLU A 634 33.40 -80.95 -6.07
CA GLU A 634 33.75 -81.89 -7.13
C GLU A 634 35.09 -82.59 -6.85
N ALA A 635 36.08 -81.88 -6.28
CA ALA A 635 37.34 -82.46 -5.84
C ALA A 635 37.16 -83.42 -4.67
N ARG A 636 36.26 -83.12 -3.73
CA ARG A 636 35.91 -83.98 -2.61
C ARG A 636 35.15 -85.23 -3.06
N GLU A 637 34.19 -85.12 -3.97
CA GLU A 637 33.52 -86.29 -4.57
C GLU A 637 34.52 -87.17 -5.35
N LYS A 638 35.45 -86.58 -6.09
CA LYS A 638 36.54 -87.33 -6.74
C LYS A 638 37.49 -87.98 -5.74
N ALA A 639 37.79 -87.32 -4.62
CA ALA A 639 38.61 -87.88 -3.56
C ALA A 639 37.89 -89.01 -2.80
N GLU A 640 36.58 -88.90 -2.59
CA GLU A 640 35.73 -89.94 -2.00
C GLU A 640 35.60 -91.15 -2.94
N GLN A 641 35.46 -90.94 -4.25
CA GLN A 641 35.53 -92.02 -5.24
C GLN A 641 36.90 -92.70 -5.24
N LYS A 642 37.99 -91.92 -5.21
CA LYS A 642 39.35 -92.46 -5.21
C LYS A 642 39.70 -93.18 -3.91
N THR A 643 39.16 -92.74 -2.77
CA THR A 643 39.32 -93.43 -1.48
C THR A 643 38.47 -94.70 -1.41
N ALA A 644 37.30 -94.74 -2.06
CA ALA A 644 36.52 -95.97 -2.23
C ALA A 644 37.25 -97.00 -3.11
N GLU A 645 37.86 -96.58 -4.23
CA GLU A 645 38.70 -97.46 -5.08
C GLU A 645 39.92 -97.98 -4.31
N LEU A 646 40.60 -97.12 -3.54
CA LEU A 646 41.75 -97.53 -2.74
C LEU A 646 41.35 -98.46 -1.58
N ALA A 647 40.16 -98.32 -1.01
CA ALA A 647 39.64 -99.24 0.00
C ALA A 647 39.33 -100.63 -0.58
N GLU A 648 38.82 -100.69 -1.82
CA GLU A 648 38.62 -101.95 -2.54
C GLU A 648 39.95 -102.64 -2.86
N GLN A 649 40.97 -101.87 -3.28
CA GLN A 649 42.33 -102.36 -3.49
C GLN A 649 43.01 -102.83 -2.20
N ALA A 650 42.72 -102.19 -1.06
CA ALA A 650 43.25 -102.62 0.23
C ALA A 650 42.64 -103.94 0.71
N GLU A 651 41.35 -104.20 0.42
CA GLU A 651 40.69 -105.48 0.75
C GLU A 651 41.18 -106.64 -0.14
N THR A 652 41.45 -106.40 -1.43
CA THR A 652 42.11 -107.41 -2.28
C THR A 652 43.54 -107.68 -1.83
N PHE A 653 44.32 -106.66 -1.50
CA PHE A 653 45.67 -106.83 -0.96
C PHE A 653 45.66 -107.59 0.37
N LYS A 654 44.67 -107.35 1.24
CA LYS A 654 44.51 -108.07 2.52
C LYS A 654 44.20 -109.56 2.30
N LYS A 655 43.43 -109.91 1.28
CA LYS A 655 43.19 -111.31 0.88
C LYS A 655 44.46 -111.98 0.34
N GLU A 656 45.26 -111.27 -0.46
CA GLU A 656 46.54 -111.78 -0.97
C GLU A 656 47.57 -111.99 0.13
N VAL A 657 47.66 -111.04 1.09
CA VAL A 657 48.54 -111.18 2.27
C VAL A 657 48.10 -112.35 3.15
N GLN A 658 46.79 -112.59 3.29
CA GLN A 658 46.28 -113.73 4.05
C GLN A 658 46.62 -115.07 3.40
N VAL A 659 46.51 -115.16 2.06
CA VAL A 659 46.93 -116.35 1.29
C VAL A 659 48.43 -116.59 1.45
N ALA A 660 49.26 -115.55 1.32
CA ALA A 660 50.71 -115.67 1.52
C ALA A 660 51.08 -116.07 2.96
N LEU A 661 50.31 -115.63 3.96
CA LEU A 661 50.51 -116.00 5.37
C LEU A 661 50.18 -117.47 5.63
N ASP A 662 49.17 -118.00 4.95
CA ASP A 662 48.75 -119.40 5.05
C ASP A 662 49.74 -120.33 4.30
N GLU A 663 50.25 -119.92 3.14
CA GLU A 663 51.35 -120.60 2.44
C GLU A 663 52.66 -120.60 3.26
N ALA A 664 52.97 -119.50 3.95
CA ALA A 664 54.13 -119.42 4.84
C ALA A 664 53.99 -120.35 6.06
N LYS A 665 52.77 -120.59 6.56
CA LYS A 665 52.51 -121.56 7.63
C LYS A 665 52.66 -123.00 7.14
N GLU A 666 52.21 -123.33 5.93
CA GLU A 666 52.41 -124.64 5.32
C GLU A 666 53.89 -124.94 5.05
N ALA A 667 54.65 -123.97 4.53
CA ALA A 667 56.09 -124.09 4.35
C ALA A 667 56.83 -124.30 5.68
N LYS A 668 56.36 -123.68 6.76
CA LYS A 668 56.92 -123.84 8.11
C LYS A 668 56.55 -125.19 8.74
N ALA A 669 55.39 -125.75 8.42
CA ALA A 669 55.00 -127.11 8.82
C ALA A 669 55.85 -128.17 8.07
N ALA A 670 56.08 -127.99 6.76
CA ALA A 670 56.95 -128.86 5.97
C ALA A 670 58.42 -128.82 6.43
N ALA A 671 58.92 -127.64 6.84
CA ALA A 671 60.26 -127.50 7.40
C ALA A 671 60.42 -128.16 8.79
N ALA A 672 59.35 -128.15 9.61
CA ALA A 672 59.35 -128.83 10.90
C ALA A 672 59.32 -130.36 10.77
N GLU A 673 58.64 -130.88 9.75
CA GLU A 673 58.61 -132.33 9.45
C GLU A 673 59.95 -132.83 8.89
N ALA A 674 60.65 -132.02 8.07
CA ALA A 674 62.01 -132.30 7.61
C ALA A 674 63.06 -132.23 8.74
N GLN A 675 62.88 -131.37 9.75
CA GLN A 675 63.74 -131.35 10.94
C GLN A 675 63.46 -132.54 11.88
N ALA A 676 62.23 -133.04 11.95
CA ALA A 676 61.86 -134.20 12.77
C ALA A 676 62.39 -135.54 12.19
N SER A 677 62.53 -135.66 10.86
CA SER A 677 63.15 -136.83 10.22
C SER A 677 64.69 -136.82 10.35
N ALA A 678 65.32 -135.65 10.23
CA ALA A 678 66.77 -135.49 10.47
C ALA A 678 67.18 -135.72 11.94
N ALA A 679 66.31 -135.38 12.90
CA ALA A 679 66.55 -135.62 14.32
C ALA A 679 66.48 -137.12 14.72
N ARG A 680 65.69 -137.95 14.00
CA ARG A 680 65.60 -139.40 14.27
C ARG A 680 66.85 -140.18 13.81
N GLU A 681 67.57 -139.70 12.79
CA GLU A 681 68.84 -140.31 12.36
C GLU A 681 70.02 -139.91 13.26
N SER A 682 70.07 -138.65 13.72
CA SER A 682 71.13 -138.14 14.60
C SER A 682 71.08 -138.71 16.04
N GLN A 683 69.89 -139.03 16.55
CA GLN A 683 69.69 -139.53 17.93
C GLN A 683 70.06 -141.02 18.11
N SER A 684 70.28 -141.76 17.01
CA SER A 684 70.79 -143.14 17.05
C SER A 684 72.33 -143.24 17.14
N GLN A 685 73.07 -142.18 16.77
CA GLN A 685 74.54 -142.17 16.76
C GLN A 685 75.16 -141.38 17.93
N SER A 686 74.39 -140.54 18.62
CA SER A 686 74.90 -139.66 19.69
C SER A 686 74.88 -140.29 21.10
N SER A 687 74.16 -141.40 21.31
CA SER A 687 74.08 -142.10 22.60
C SER A 687 75.32 -142.94 22.95
N ALA A 688 76.30 -143.06 22.04
CA ALA A 688 77.53 -143.84 22.26
C ALA A 688 78.81 -143.00 22.51
N LEU A 689 78.83 -141.67 22.28
CA LEU A 689 80.08 -140.89 22.28
C LEU A 689 80.18 -139.75 23.30
N MET A 690 79.12 -139.38 24.02
CA MET A 690 79.22 -138.34 25.07
C MET A 690 78.64 -138.74 26.43
N MET A 691 78.91 -140.00 26.77
CA MET A 691 79.38 -140.39 28.10
C MET A 691 80.80 -139.83 28.40
N MET A 692 81.38 -139.02 27.51
CA MET A 692 82.77 -138.54 27.54
C MET A 692 82.94 -137.01 27.74
N LEU A 693 81.88 -136.19 27.74
CA LEU A 693 82.01 -134.73 28.01
C LEU A 693 81.13 -134.22 29.16
N ALA A 694 80.96 -135.07 30.18
CA ALA A 694 80.50 -134.68 31.50
C ALA A 694 81.66 -134.22 32.42
N MET A 695 82.74 -133.59 31.90
CA MET A 695 83.97 -133.43 32.69
C MET A 695 84.53 -132.02 32.96
N MET A 696 84.08 -130.90 32.39
CA MET A 696 84.58 -129.56 32.80
C MET A 696 83.52 -128.48 32.49
N GLY A 697 82.98 -127.64 33.36
CA GLY A 697 83.36 -127.22 34.71
C GLY A 697 83.77 -125.73 34.73
N GLY A 698 82.85 -124.81 35.10
CA GLY A 698 83.16 -123.61 35.91
C GLY A 698 82.94 -122.19 35.35
N GLY A 699 82.16 -121.39 36.10
CA GLY A 699 82.21 -119.90 36.23
C GLY A 699 81.27 -119.12 35.31
N GLY A 700 80.24 -118.37 35.73
CA GLY A 700 80.13 -117.29 36.73
C GLY A 700 79.94 -115.95 35.96
N GLY A 701 79.08 -114.96 36.26
CA GLY A 701 78.07 -114.68 37.27
C GLY A 701 77.42 -113.29 36.98
N PHE A 702 76.47 -112.89 37.84
CA PHE A 702 75.94 -111.52 38.12
C PHE A 702 75.32 -110.68 36.97
N GLY A 703 74.21 -109.95 37.12
CA GLY A 703 73.32 -109.60 38.25
C GLY A 703 72.15 -108.76 37.70
N GLY A 704 70.92 -108.95 38.22
CA GLY A 704 70.18 -107.91 38.96
C GLY A 704 69.24 -107.10 38.05
N GLY A 705 67.92 -107.39 38.02
CA GLY A 705 66.90 -106.81 38.91
C GLY A 705 66.17 -105.68 38.17
N GLY A 706 64.84 -105.51 38.16
CA GLY A 706 63.73 -106.20 38.80
C GLY A 706 62.41 -105.58 38.30
N MET A 707 61.31 -106.30 38.61
CA MET A 707 59.92 -105.88 38.87
C MET A 707 59.36 -104.62 38.19
N GLY A 708 58.27 -104.69 37.42
CA GLY A 708 56.87 -104.88 37.87
C GLY A 708 56.04 -103.87 37.04
N GLY A 709 54.87 -104.15 36.47
CA GLY A 709 53.65 -104.65 37.09
C GLY A 709 52.64 -103.49 37.19
N GLY A 710 51.45 -103.62 36.61
CA GLY A 710 50.26 -102.85 37.01
C GLY A 710 49.66 -101.86 35.99
N THR A 711 48.39 -102.11 35.66
CA THR A 711 47.34 -101.22 35.11
C THR A 711 46.90 -100.13 36.14
N PRO A 712 45.79 -99.34 36.04
CA PRO A 712 44.82 -98.96 34.96
C PRO A 712 44.44 -97.42 34.91
N ALA A 713 43.44 -97.06 34.07
CA ALA A 713 42.35 -96.08 34.30
C ALA A 713 42.47 -94.54 33.98
N MET A 714 41.42 -94.05 33.27
CA MET A 714 40.60 -92.81 33.36
C MET A 714 41.15 -91.36 33.33
N GLY A 715 40.37 -90.47 32.68
CA GLY A 715 40.24 -88.99 32.88
C GLY A 715 41.14 -88.13 31.98
N GLY A 716 40.78 -86.97 31.38
CA GLY A 716 39.68 -86.01 31.51
C GLY A 716 40.24 -84.58 31.75
N GLY A 717 39.89 -83.58 30.91
CA GLY A 717 39.85 -82.14 31.30
C GLY A 717 40.87 -81.12 30.72
N TYR A 718 40.33 -80.00 30.22
CA TYR A 718 40.84 -78.62 29.96
C TYR A 718 41.75 -77.98 31.06
N PRO A 719 42.17 -76.67 31.04
CA PRO A 719 42.20 -75.59 30.00
C PRO A 719 43.53 -74.76 29.97
N GLY A 720 43.63 -73.73 29.09
CA GLY A 720 44.07 -72.39 29.54
C GLY A 720 45.33 -71.72 28.93
N THR A 721 45.07 -70.61 28.21
CA THR A 721 45.73 -69.27 28.29
C THR A 721 47.23 -69.05 28.01
N GLY A 722 47.51 -68.12 27.07
CA GLY A 722 48.17 -66.85 27.41
C GLY A 722 49.48 -66.44 26.70
N GLY A 723 49.43 -65.31 25.96
CA GLY A 723 50.54 -64.35 25.74
C GLY A 723 51.53 -64.67 24.60
N MET A 724 52.25 -63.74 23.96
CA MET A 724 52.38 -62.28 24.01
C MET A 724 53.29 -61.83 22.84
N GLY A 725 53.21 -60.55 22.46
CA GLY A 725 54.29 -59.79 21.78
C GLY A 725 54.08 -59.60 20.27
N GLY A 726 54.25 -58.43 19.65
CA GLY A 726 54.73 -57.12 20.09
C GLY A 726 55.24 -56.38 18.84
N GLY A 727 55.03 -55.05 18.74
CA GLY A 727 55.65 -54.24 17.66
C GLY A 727 54.94 -52.93 17.31
N SER A 728 55.22 -51.87 18.07
CA SER A 728 55.06 -50.44 17.74
C SER A 728 56.25 -49.97 16.83
N PRO A 729 56.45 -48.72 16.32
CA PRO A 729 55.93 -47.42 16.80
C PRO A 729 55.73 -46.22 15.80
N TYR A 730 55.29 -45.07 16.36
CA TYR A 730 55.39 -43.64 15.90
C TYR A 730 54.57 -43.21 14.67
N MET A 731 53.99 -42.00 14.48
CA MET A 731 53.99 -40.63 15.03
C MET A 731 52.71 -39.95 14.44
N ALA A 732 51.84 -39.25 15.16
CA ALA A 732 51.79 -37.78 15.36
C ALA A 732 50.52 -37.10 14.78
N GLY A 733 49.94 -36.18 15.59
CA GLY A 733 48.95 -35.14 15.23
C GLY A 733 47.49 -35.59 15.23
N GLY A 734 46.54 -35.06 16.01
CA GLY A 734 46.41 -33.81 16.77
C GLY A 734 45.11 -33.12 16.37
N GLY A 735 44.14 -32.94 17.28
CA GLY A 735 42.96 -32.09 17.02
C GLY A 735 41.71 -32.35 17.88
N TYR A 736 41.48 -31.45 18.84
CA TYR A 736 40.25 -31.07 19.58
C TYR A 736 38.93 -31.17 18.79
N GLY A 737 37.72 -31.27 19.34
CA GLY A 737 37.17 -31.30 20.69
C GLY A 737 35.67 -31.65 20.58
N GLY A 738 35.05 -32.22 21.60
CA GLY A 738 34.23 -31.44 22.52
C GLY A 738 32.75 -31.39 22.07
N GLY A 739 31.96 -32.36 22.54
CA GLY A 739 30.53 -32.39 22.31
C GLY A 739 29.75 -31.37 23.14
N SER A 740 28.57 -31.01 22.64
CA SER A 740 27.47 -30.52 23.46
C SER A 740 26.16 -30.90 22.81
N THR A 741 25.40 -31.70 23.53
CA THR A 741 24.01 -32.09 23.32
C THR A 741 23.09 -30.89 23.17
N LEU A 742 22.28 -30.84 22.10
CA LEU A 742 21.11 -29.98 21.99
C LEU A 742 19.89 -30.83 21.64
N THR A 743 18.96 -30.81 22.59
CA THR A 743 17.61 -31.36 22.58
C THR A 743 16.72 -30.63 21.57
N PHE A 744 16.02 -31.39 20.74
CA PHE A 744 14.99 -30.89 19.82
C PHE A 744 13.69 -30.56 20.57
N TYR A 745 13.12 -29.38 20.33
CA TYR A 745 11.71 -29.07 20.60
C TYR A 745 10.91 -29.23 19.30
N PRO A 746 9.75 -29.94 19.31
CA PRO A 746 8.83 -29.96 18.18
C PRO A 746 7.74 -28.89 18.35
N GLY A 747 7.39 -28.20 17.26
CA GLY A 747 6.13 -27.46 17.15
C GLY A 747 6.26 -25.96 16.89
N GLY A 748 6.18 -25.58 15.61
CA GLY A 748 5.85 -24.22 15.17
C GLY A 748 4.51 -24.24 14.46
N GLN A 749 3.43 -23.98 15.20
CA GLN A 749 2.07 -23.84 14.68
C GLN A 749 1.79 -22.35 14.46
N PHE A 750 1.35 -22.00 13.25
CA PHE A 750 0.88 -20.66 12.88
C PHE A 750 -0.36 -20.28 13.70
N VAL A 751 -0.38 -19.07 14.27
CA VAL A 751 -1.60 -18.36 14.66
C VAL A 751 -1.49 -16.91 14.16
N PRO A 752 -2.53 -16.36 13.50
CA PRO A 752 -2.53 -14.98 13.04
C PRO A 752 -3.11 -14.03 14.10
N GLY A 753 -2.56 -12.82 14.17
CA GLY A 753 -3.20 -11.66 14.80
C GLY A 753 -2.72 -11.32 16.21
N GLY A 754 -2.23 -10.08 16.37
CA GLY A 754 -1.95 -9.50 17.68
C GLY A 754 -0.89 -8.42 17.64
N GLY A 755 -1.32 -7.18 17.37
CA GLY A 755 -0.45 -6.02 17.42
C GLY A 755 0.13 -5.79 18.82
N ARG A 756 1.42 -5.46 18.85
CA ARG A 756 2.06 -4.72 19.95
C ARG A 756 2.97 -3.66 19.35
N SER A 757 2.70 -2.41 19.71
CA SER A 757 3.50 -1.23 19.41
C SER A 757 4.92 -1.34 19.99
N PRO A 758 5.95 -0.80 19.33
CA PRO A 758 7.19 -0.46 19.99
C PRO A 758 7.10 0.95 20.59
N ALA A 759 7.45 1.04 21.86
CA ALA A 759 7.81 2.29 22.52
C ALA A 759 9.21 2.74 22.06
N GLY A 760 9.37 4.05 21.86
CA GLY A 760 10.63 4.78 22.07
C GLY A 760 11.66 4.75 20.95
N GLY A 761 11.82 5.87 20.25
CA GLY A 761 12.99 6.18 19.42
C GLY A 761 12.99 7.65 19.04
N GLY A 762 13.91 8.43 19.64
CA GLY A 762 13.95 9.89 19.59
C GLY A 762 14.41 10.49 18.25
N TYR A 763 13.96 11.71 18.01
CA TYR A 763 14.33 12.56 16.89
C TYR A 763 15.73 13.17 17.08
N PHE A 764 16.60 13.01 16.08
CA PHE A 764 17.77 13.86 15.89
C PHE A 764 17.42 14.93 14.85
N TYR A 765 17.42 16.20 15.28
CA TYR A 765 17.53 17.36 14.39
C TYR A 765 18.99 17.49 13.94
N ARG A 766 19.22 17.76 12.65
CA ARG A 766 20.48 18.32 12.14
C ARG A 766 20.22 19.74 11.65
N GLN A 767 21.08 20.64 12.13
CA GLN A 767 21.14 22.07 11.81
C GLN A 767 21.45 22.32 10.34
#